data_AF-A0A1V3Q4L3-F1
#
_entry.id   AF-A0A1V3Q4L3-F1
#
_cell.length_a   1.000
_cell.length_b   1.000
_cell.length_c   1.000
_cell.angle_alpha   90.00
_cell.angle_beta   90.00
_cell.angle_gamma   90.00
#
_symmetry.space_group_name_H-M   'P 1'
#
loop_
_entity.id
_entity.type
_entity.pdbx_description
1 polymer ?
#
loop_
_entity_poly.entity_id
_entity_poly.type
_entity_poly.pdbx_seq_one_letter_code
_entity_poly.pdbx_strand_id
1 'polypeptide(L)'
;MHVLEMILRKAGSRALALGCLLGLVLCGGVAHAASLDPAVLPKIQAATFEVVAAKPVNDPLTYAKPLPMELLPFQERNDKYYSIGTAFALGNNRYVTAAHVLQVGIGGLWGEPALRDASGHVYAIGKIEKYSLQQDFVVFSLATPPPTAAALDVDTKPALNGVVYAVGNALGTGVVIRDGLYTSDTPEDQDGRWKWMRFSAAASPGNSGGPLLDQDGKVIGIVLMKSANENLNYALPISMVLDAPDHLAVIDQRIPYQFDVFDTTLSNIFKTSFALPLSFTEFSATYQKRFDGYVDGQLKTLLAKEQDKLFPHGTGSNQLLHGMPSMGDFPALIARESNGTWALSKKSGENTKLSDNGYVTPGGAAGRNLLFHVRKPDNVSASQLYGDPTRLMDMLAKVGFLNRRIGSESVKITSLGKPTMDTVYTDAWQRRWQVRVWPVSYENILVMTFALPVPDGYQVMMRFSAASQQHDCLINMQALTDFFFATYDGTLAQWKDYLKNTALLPTAFKDIRIDIDYGHRFGYTSKRMHLAFTPELQKIEPDSMLTLGFTYFNDHGKVVWDVGDAWMAANAHDPDSINIARGVAPSDDLDDSYKSEWNKIVQRQHPYDGIARSENDVMKITGVVGTPADAQSSVRYYVNYQVEGAQSQDAMKAKLDILMKSLHVDEH
;
A
#
# COMPACT_ATOMS: atom_id res chain seq x y z
N MET A 1 -0.67 9.90 2.99
CA MET A 1 0.42 9.20 3.71
C MET A 1 1.76 9.93 3.50
N HIS A 2 1.80 11.20 3.90
CA HIS A 2 3.01 12.04 3.95
C HIS A 2 3.00 12.97 5.19
N VAL A 3 2.19 12.61 6.20
CA VAL A 3 1.99 13.38 7.44
C VAL A 3 2.20 12.50 8.69
N LEU A 4 2.58 11.22 8.53
CA LEU A 4 2.77 10.29 9.64
C LEU A 4 4.26 9.99 9.98
N GLU A 5 5.21 10.73 9.41
CA GLU A 5 6.65 10.48 9.62
C GLU A 5 7.44 11.62 10.29
N MET A 6 6.79 12.66 10.82
CA MET A 6 7.50 13.83 11.37
C MET A 6 7.10 14.20 12.81
N ILE A 7 6.78 13.22 13.66
CA ILE A 7 6.62 13.42 15.10
C ILE A 7 7.26 12.25 15.83
N LEU A 8 8.58 12.31 16.05
CA LEU A 8 9.30 11.61 17.12
C LEU A 8 10.78 11.97 17.02
N ARG A 9 11.18 13.11 17.60
CA ARG A 9 12.55 13.34 18.09
C ARG A 9 12.61 14.60 18.95
N LYS A 10 12.82 14.37 20.25
CA LYS A 10 13.59 15.15 21.23
C LYS A 10 12.81 15.42 22.52
N ALA A 11 13.05 14.54 23.50
CA ALA A 11 13.06 14.90 24.91
C ALA A 11 14.53 14.96 25.36
N GLY A 12 14.91 15.98 26.14
CA GLY A 12 16.22 16.04 26.76
C GLY A 12 16.70 17.43 27.18
N SER A 13 16.27 17.84 28.38
CA SER A 13 17.08 18.59 29.36
C SER A 13 17.30 20.09 29.14
N ARG A 14 16.69 20.91 30.02
CA ARG A 14 17.38 21.64 31.11
C ARG A 14 16.41 22.64 31.76
N ALA A 15 16.12 22.41 33.05
CA ALA A 15 15.57 23.42 33.93
C ALA A 15 16.73 24.18 34.58
N LEU A 16 16.73 25.51 34.49
CA LEU A 16 17.52 26.39 35.36
C LEU A 16 16.60 27.49 35.88
N ALA A 17 16.80 27.81 37.15
CA ALA A 17 15.93 28.58 38.03
C ALA A 17 15.69 30.03 37.57
N LEU A 18 14.47 30.50 37.81
CA LEU A 18 14.05 31.89 37.70
C LEU A 18 14.43 32.65 38.99
N GLY A 19 15.15 33.75 38.86
CA GLY A 19 15.47 34.68 39.93
C GLY A 19 15.00 36.10 39.59
N CYS A 20 14.19 36.65 40.50
CA CYS A 20 13.97 38.06 40.81
C CYS A 20 13.21 38.98 39.83
N LEU A 21 12.04 39.39 40.32
CA LEU A 21 11.33 40.65 40.07
C LEU A 21 12.24 41.88 40.24
N LEU A 22 12.04 42.93 39.43
CA LEU A 22 11.49 44.23 39.87
C LEU A 22 11.43 45.27 38.73
N GLY A 23 10.25 45.90 38.63
CA GLY A 23 10.12 47.35 38.50
C GLY A 23 10.16 47.96 37.09
N LEU A 24 8.98 48.31 36.55
CA LEU A 24 8.69 49.67 36.05
C LEU A 24 7.21 49.80 35.68
N VAL A 25 6.50 50.58 36.49
CA VAL A 25 5.18 51.14 36.18
C VAL A 25 5.42 52.39 35.33
N LEU A 26 4.99 52.36 34.07
CA LEU A 26 4.79 53.56 33.25
C LEU A 26 3.55 53.36 32.36
N CYS A 27 2.55 54.22 32.59
CA CYS A 27 1.38 54.55 31.79
C CYS A 27 1.10 53.67 30.54
N GLY A 28 0.37 52.58 30.73
CA GLY A 28 -0.32 51.89 29.63
C GLY A 28 -1.75 52.38 29.56
N GLY A 29 -2.11 53.15 28.52
CA GLY A 29 -3.50 53.23 28.11
C GLY A 29 -4.01 51.80 27.94
N VAL A 30 -5.18 51.50 28.48
CA VAL A 30 -5.80 50.19 28.31
C VAL A 30 -6.11 50.05 26.82
N ALA A 31 -5.18 49.48 26.07
CA ALA A 31 -5.44 48.99 24.74
C ALA A 31 -6.51 47.92 24.94
N HIS A 32 -7.78 48.31 24.78
CA HIS A 32 -8.83 47.35 24.57
C HIS A 32 -8.42 46.61 23.31
N ALA A 33 -8.01 45.36 23.46
CA ALA A 33 -8.06 44.43 22.34
C ALA A 33 -9.48 44.59 21.76
N ALA A 34 -9.58 44.91 20.47
CA ALA A 34 -10.86 45.04 19.81
C ALA A 34 -11.56 43.68 19.97
N SER A 35 -12.46 43.59 20.95
CA SER A 35 -13.30 42.42 21.13
C SER A 35 -14.46 42.57 20.17
N LEU A 36 -14.81 41.48 19.48
CA LEU A 36 -16.00 41.43 18.67
C LEU A 36 -17.21 41.95 19.47
N ASP A 37 -18.08 42.76 18.86
CA ASP A 37 -19.27 43.26 19.54
C ASP A 37 -20.09 42.08 20.10
N PRO A 38 -20.31 42.00 21.43
CA PRO A 38 -21.08 40.92 22.05
C PRO A 38 -22.46 40.71 21.42
N ALA A 39 -23.06 41.75 20.83
CA ALA A 39 -24.35 41.66 20.15
C ALA A 39 -24.33 40.77 18.88
N VAL A 40 -23.15 40.56 18.28
CA VAL A 40 -23.01 39.76 17.04
C VAL A 40 -22.80 38.27 17.34
N LEU A 41 -22.35 37.94 18.56
CA LEU A 41 -22.04 36.56 18.97
C LEU A 41 -23.21 35.58 18.78
N PRO A 42 -24.47 35.89 19.17
CA PRO A 42 -25.59 34.96 18.97
C PRO A 42 -25.84 34.63 17.50
N LYS A 43 -25.68 35.62 16.60
CA LYS A 43 -25.82 35.43 15.15
C LYS A 43 -24.72 34.51 14.61
N ILE A 44 -23.48 34.71 15.04
CA ILE A 44 -22.34 33.86 14.66
C ILE A 44 -22.54 32.43 15.13
N GLN A 45 -22.95 32.25 16.39
CA GLN A 45 -23.19 30.93 16.95
C GLN A 45 -24.32 30.19 16.24
N ALA A 46 -25.41 30.87 15.91
CA ALA A 46 -26.56 30.28 15.22
C ALA A 46 -26.28 29.99 13.73
N ALA A 47 -25.35 30.71 13.11
CA ALA A 47 -25.00 30.54 11.70
C ALA A 47 -23.77 29.63 11.47
N THR A 48 -23.12 29.15 12.53
CA THR A 48 -21.91 28.30 12.44
C THR A 48 -22.20 26.89 12.93
N PHE A 49 -21.84 25.90 12.13
CA PHE A 49 -22.14 24.50 12.35
C PHE A 49 -20.86 23.68 12.37
N GLU A 50 -20.85 22.63 13.16
CA GLU A 50 -19.85 21.58 13.04
C GLU A 50 -20.22 20.68 11.86
N VAL A 51 -19.25 20.31 11.02
CA VAL A 51 -19.42 19.26 10.03
C VAL A 51 -19.05 17.94 10.66
N VAL A 52 -19.97 16.99 10.60
CA VAL A 52 -19.86 15.69 11.26
C VAL A 52 -20.07 14.55 10.27
N ALA A 53 -19.40 13.42 10.49
CA ALA A 53 -19.64 12.16 9.78
C ALA A 53 -20.00 11.07 10.79
N ALA A 54 -21.05 10.29 10.53
CA ALA A 54 -21.48 9.26 11.48
C ALA A 54 -20.42 8.17 11.62
N LYS A 55 -20.09 7.80 12.85
CA LYS A 55 -19.15 6.71 13.12
C LYS A 55 -19.75 5.38 12.64
N PRO A 56 -18.92 4.49 12.09
CA PRO A 56 -19.35 3.12 11.80
C PRO A 56 -19.85 2.46 13.09
N VAL A 57 -21.06 1.87 13.03
CA VAL A 57 -21.67 1.17 14.17
C VAL A 57 -21.22 -0.29 14.26
N ASN A 58 -20.74 -0.85 13.15
CA ASN A 58 -20.26 -2.22 13.08
C ASN A 58 -18.73 -2.22 12.99
N ASP A 59 -18.08 -2.84 13.97
CA ASP A 59 -16.65 -3.08 13.98
C ASP A 59 -16.41 -4.58 13.71
N PRO A 60 -16.03 -4.99 12.48
CA PRO A 60 -15.79 -6.39 12.16
C PRO A 60 -14.47 -6.92 12.76
N LEU A 61 -13.66 -6.05 13.38
CA LEU A 61 -12.35 -6.40 13.88
C LEU A 61 -12.45 -7.13 15.23
N THR A 62 -11.53 -8.06 15.45
CA THR A 62 -11.30 -8.67 16.76
C THR A 62 -10.01 -8.12 17.36
N TYR A 63 -10.00 -7.90 18.68
CA TYR A 63 -8.89 -7.31 19.41
C TYR A 63 -8.33 -8.28 20.44
N ALA A 64 -7.03 -8.17 20.73
CA ALA A 64 -6.34 -9.02 21.71
C ALA A 64 -6.84 -8.82 23.15
N LYS A 65 -7.44 -7.67 23.44
CA LYS A 65 -8.10 -7.30 24.69
C LYS A 65 -9.22 -6.29 24.40
N PRO A 66 -10.18 -6.09 25.32
CA PRO A 66 -11.16 -5.01 25.18
C PRO A 66 -10.48 -3.66 24.94
N LEU A 67 -11.07 -2.84 24.08
CA LEU A 67 -10.55 -1.50 23.80
C LEU A 67 -10.73 -0.60 25.04
N PRO A 68 -9.68 0.06 25.54
CA PRO A 68 -9.74 0.92 26.72
C PRO A 68 -10.32 2.29 26.36
N MET A 69 -11.60 2.32 25.94
CA MET A 69 -12.27 3.51 25.40
C MET A 69 -12.28 4.69 26.39
N GLU A 70 -12.16 4.43 27.68
CA GLU A 70 -12.00 5.42 28.74
C GLU A 70 -10.72 6.28 28.64
N LEU A 71 -9.72 5.86 27.86
CA LEU A 71 -8.51 6.64 27.59
C LEU A 71 -8.73 7.73 26.53
N LEU A 72 -9.84 7.69 25.80
CA LEU A 72 -10.23 8.77 24.91
C LEU A 72 -11.00 9.85 25.69
N PRO A 73 -10.94 11.11 25.26
CA PRO A 73 -11.78 12.17 25.80
C PRO A 73 -13.25 11.74 25.88
N PHE A 74 -13.94 12.14 26.96
CA PHE A 74 -15.34 11.73 27.21
C PHE A 74 -16.25 12.03 26.03
N GLN A 75 -16.08 13.18 25.39
CA GLN A 75 -16.85 13.57 24.23
C GLN A 75 -16.54 12.67 23.04
N GLU A 76 -15.27 12.50 22.68
CA GLU A 76 -14.85 11.67 21.57
C GLU A 76 -15.35 10.23 21.69
N ARG A 77 -15.30 9.60 22.87
CA ARG A 77 -15.73 8.20 23.03
C ARG A 77 -17.26 8.00 23.00
N ASN A 78 -18.05 9.00 23.40
CA ASN A 78 -19.50 8.88 23.51
C ASN A 78 -20.26 9.53 22.34
N ASP A 79 -19.59 10.36 21.53
CA ASP A 79 -20.19 10.96 20.36
C ASP A 79 -20.44 9.91 19.27
N LYS A 80 -21.61 9.99 18.63
CA LYS A 80 -21.99 9.14 17.49
C LYS A 80 -21.30 9.56 16.20
N TYR A 81 -20.63 10.72 16.20
CA TYR A 81 -20.04 11.29 15.02
C TYR A 81 -18.54 11.59 15.20
N TYR A 82 -17.80 11.55 14.10
CA TYR A 82 -16.51 12.19 13.98
C TYR A 82 -16.71 13.65 13.59
N SER A 83 -16.01 14.55 14.27
CA SER A 83 -15.90 15.94 13.85
C SER A 83 -14.90 16.04 12.70
N ILE A 84 -15.32 16.57 11.55
CA ILE A 84 -14.48 16.61 10.34
C ILE A 84 -14.24 18.03 9.83
N GLY A 85 -14.94 19.05 10.35
CA GLY A 85 -14.71 20.45 10.01
C GLY A 85 -15.79 21.38 10.54
N THR A 86 -15.86 22.59 9.99
CA THR A 86 -16.88 23.60 10.27
C THR A 86 -17.56 24.04 8.97
N ALA A 87 -18.83 24.42 9.05
CA ALA A 87 -19.57 25.07 7.98
C ALA A 87 -20.30 26.31 8.51
N PHE A 88 -20.73 27.19 7.63
CA PHE A 88 -21.53 28.36 8.01
C PHE A 88 -22.61 28.69 7.00
N ALA A 89 -23.66 29.38 7.46
CA ALA A 89 -24.82 29.76 6.66
C ALA A 89 -24.68 31.16 6.05
N LEU A 90 -25.03 31.28 4.76
CA LEU A 90 -25.12 32.54 4.01
C LEU A 90 -26.57 32.96 3.72
N GLY A 91 -27.55 32.26 4.29
CA GLY A 91 -28.97 32.52 4.08
C GLY A 91 -29.56 31.78 2.88
N ASN A 92 -30.88 31.84 2.71
CA ASN A 92 -31.60 31.16 1.62
C ASN A 92 -31.30 29.65 1.50
N ASN A 93 -31.14 28.97 2.65
CA ASN A 93 -30.73 27.56 2.73
C ASN A 93 -29.37 27.27 2.03
N ARG A 94 -28.44 28.24 2.00
CA ARG A 94 -27.08 28.06 1.49
C ARG A 94 -26.07 28.00 2.63
N TYR A 95 -25.26 26.94 2.59
CA TYR A 95 -24.21 26.64 3.55
C TYR A 95 -22.90 26.45 2.81
N VAL A 96 -21.80 26.84 3.45
CA VAL A 96 -20.46 26.81 2.87
C VAL A 96 -19.52 26.08 3.82
N THR A 97 -18.64 25.25 3.26
CA THR A 97 -17.47 24.69 3.94
C THR A 97 -16.33 24.51 2.94
N ALA A 98 -15.18 24.04 3.41
CA ALA A 98 -14.06 23.69 2.56
C ALA A 98 -14.34 22.39 1.79
N ALA A 99 -13.86 22.26 0.56
CA ALA A 99 -14.10 21.05 -0.24
C ALA A 99 -13.47 19.82 0.45
N HIS A 100 -12.25 19.95 0.98
CA HIS A 100 -11.55 18.85 1.64
C HIS A 100 -12.28 18.31 2.88
N VAL A 101 -13.11 19.12 3.54
CA VAL A 101 -13.93 18.68 4.68
C VAL A 101 -14.96 17.65 4.20
N LEU A 102 -15.67 17.92 3.10
CA LEU A 102 -16.64 16.96 2.54
C LEU A 102 -15.98 15.81 1.77
N GLN A 103 -14.76 15.99 1.27
CA GLN A 103 -14.02 14.91 0.59
C GLN A 103 -13.78 13.68 1.46
N VAL A 104 -13.72 13.84 2.79
CA VAL A 104 -13.59 12.72 3.74
C VAL A 104 -14.71 11.68 3.59
N GLY A 105 -15.90 12.12 3.17
CA GLY A 105 -17.05 11.25 2.91
C GLY A 105 -17.14 10.72 1.47
N ILE A 106 -16.32 11.21 0.52
CA ILE A 106 -16.34 10.71 -0.86
C ILE A 106 -15.68 9.33 -0.88
N GLY A 107 -16.41 8.30 -1.33
CA GLY A 107 -15.92 6.92 -1.30
C GLY A 107 -15.49 6.43 0.10
N GLY A 108 -15.99 7.06 1.17
CA GLY A 108 -15.61 6.78 2.55
C GLY A 108 -16.37 5.59 3.17
N LEU A 109 -15.89 5.13 4.32
CA LEU A 109 -16.49 4.09 5.17
C LEU A 109 -17.33 4.66 6.32
N TRP A 110 -17.41 5.99 6.43
CA TRP A 110 -18.22 6.70 7.42
C TRP A 110 -19.59 7.07 6.83
N GLY A 111 -20.54 7.46 7.69
CA GLY A 111 -21.81 7.99 7.22
C GLY A 111 -21.65 9.30 6.45
N GLU A 112 -22.66 9.65 5.65
CA GLU A 112 -22.67 10.91 4.91
C GLU A 112 -22.38 12.11 5.83
N PRO A 113 -21.60 13.11 5.36
CA PRO A 113 -21.42 14.35 6.10
C PRO A 113 -22.75 15.05 6.37
N ALA A 114 -22.86 15.62 7.57
CA ALA A 114 -24.02 16.36 8.05
C ALA A 114 -23.57 17.59 8.85
N LEU A 115 -24.48 18.51 9.12
CA LEU A 115 -24.24 19.67 9.98
C LEU A 115 -24.79 19.44 11.37
N ARG A 116 -24.01 19.75 12.40
CA ARG A 116 -24.45 19.77 13.79
C ARG A 116 -24.42 21.18 14.35
N ASP A 117 -25.53 21.64 14.91
CA ASP A 117 -25.62 22.94 15.56
C ASP A 117 -25.13 22.92 17.01
N ALA A 118 -25.09 24.08 17.66
CA ALA A 118 -24.68 24.23 19.05
C ALA A 118 -25.63 23.55 20.06
N SER A 119 -26.86 23.20 19.66
CA SER A 119 -27.81 22.44 20.48
C SER A 119 -27.65 20.92 20.33
N GLY A 120 -26.79 20.48 19.41
CA GLY A 120 -26.56 19.08 19.08
C GLY A 120 -27.53 18.50 18.04
N HIS A 121 -28.38 19.33 17.43
CA HIS A 121 -29.27 18.89 16.35
C HIS A 121 -28.46 18.63 15.07
N VAL A 122 -28.74 17.53 14.39
CA VAL A 122 -28.01 17.10 13.18
C VAL A 122 -28.90 17.22 11.96
N TYR A 123 -28.39 17.91 10.94
CA TYR A 123 -29.08 18.22 9.70
C TYR A 123 -28.36 17.55 8.53
N ALA A 124 -29.11 16.73 7.77
CA ALA A 124 -28.58 16.10 6.57
C ALA A 124 -28.35 17.12 5.45
N ILE A 125 -27.24 16.96 4.72
CA ILE A 125 -27.01 17.69 3.48
C ILE A 125 -28.07 17.28 2.46
N GLY A 126 -28.76 18.27 1.88
CA GLY A 126 -29.76 18.08 0.84
C GLY A 126 -29.13 17.97 -0.53
N LYS A 127 -28.55 19.07 -1.03
CA LYS A 127 -27.94 19.12 -2.36
C LYS A 127 -26.64 19.91 -2.35
N ILE A 128 -25.62 19.38 -3.02
CA ILE A 128 -24.40 20.12 -3.39
C ILE A 128 -24.74 21.05 -4.55
N GLU A 129 -24.52 22.35 -4.41
CA GLU A 129 -24.94 23.39 -5.35
C GLU A 129 -23.77 24.01 -6.13
N LYS A 130 -22.63 24.16 -5.47
CA LYS A 130 -21.35 24.57 -6.09
C LYS A 130 -20.22 23.74 -5.51
N TYR A 131 -19.22 23.42 -6.32
CA TYR A 131 -18.03 22.74 -5.84
C TYR A 131 -16.81 23.16 -6.64
N SER A 132 -15.71 23.47 -5.95
CA SER A 132 -14.41 23.69 -6.57
C SER A 132 -13.34 22.97 -5.77
N LEU A 133 -12.71 21.96 -6.38
CA LEU A 133 -11.60 21.26 -5.72
C LEU A 133 -10.38 22.17 -5.57
N GLN A 134 -10.07 22.95 -6.60
CA GLN A 134 -8.85 23.76 -6.59
C GLN A 134 -8.96 25.00 -5.69
N GLN A 135 -10.14 25.63 -5.65
CA GLN A 135 -10.40 26.74 -4.73
C GLN A 135 -10.82 26.24 -3.34
N ASP A 136 -10.94 24.91 -3.16
CA ASP A 136 -11.22 24.22 -1.91
C ASP A 136 -12.49 24.72 -1.19
N PHE A 137 -13.60 24.80 -1.92
CA PHE A 137 -14.90 25.10 -1.31
C PHE A 137 -16.03 24.24 -1.87
N VAL A 138 -17.09 24.16 -1.08
CA VAL A 138 -18.35 23.57 -1.48
C VAL A 138 -19.50 24.38 -0.89
N VAL A 139 -20.51 24.63 -1.73
CA VAL A 139 -21.77 25.26 -1.32
C VAL A 139 -22.87 24.20 -1.43
N PHE A 140 -23.70 24.08 -0.40
CA PHE A 140 -24.76 23.09 -0.35
C PHE A 140 -25.97 23.60 0.43
N SER A 141 -27.10 22.95 0.23
CA SER A 141 -28.32 23.14 1.01
C SER A 141 -28.53 22.00 2.01
N LEU A 142 -29.34 22.26 3.04
CA LEU A 142 -29.82 21.22 3.95
C LEU A 142 -31.16 20.67 3.47
N ALA A 143 -31.39 19.38 3.69
CA ALA A 143 -32.66 18.74 3.36
C ALA A 143 -33.83 19.33 4.18
N THR A 144 -33.56 19.60 5.46
CA THR A 144 -34.48 20.29 6.37
C THR A 144 -33.67 21.34 7.13
N PRO A 145 -33.69 22.62 6.73
CA PRO A 145 -32.94 23.66 7.43
C PRO A 145 -33.53 23.96 8.83
N PRO A 146 -32.74 24.56 9.74
CA PRO A 146 -33.23 25.05 11.02
C PRO A 146 -34.40 26.05 10.83
N PRO A 147 -35.42 26.04 11.73
CA PRO A 147 -36.57 26.95 11.63
C PRO A 147 -36.20 28.44 11.63
N THR A 148 -35.16 28.79 12.39
CA THR A 148 -34.52 30.12 12.39
C THR A 148 -33.15 29.99 11.76
N ALA A 149 -33.08 30.01 10.43
CA ALA A 149 -31.83 29.98 9.69
C ALA A 149 -31.11 31.33 9.80
N ALA A 150 -30.35 31.52 10.88
CA ALA A 150 -29.40 32.63 10.98
C ALA A 150 -28.41 32.55 9.81
N ALA A 151 -28.01 33.70 9.30
CA ALA A 151 -27.12 33.82 8.16
C ALA A 151 -26.08 34.90 8.45
N LEU A 152 -24.85 34.71 8.02
CA LEU A 152 -23.82 35.73 8.13
C LEU A 152 -23.86 36.66 6.91
N ASP A 153 -23.68 37.94 7.17
CA ASP A 153 -23.48 38.92 6.09
C ASP A 153 -22.06 38.77 5.55
N VAL A 154 -21.81 39.29 4.34
CA VAL A 154 -20.51 39.18 3.67
C VAL A 154 -19.87 40.55 3.47
N ASP A 155 -18.56 40.62 3.55
CA ASP A 155 -17.75 41.73 3.02
C ASP A 155 -16.78 41.18 1.97
N THR A 156 -16.92 41.65 0.73
CA THR A 156 -16.11 41.22 -0.42
C THR A 156 -14.88 42.09 -0.64
N LYS A 157 -14.72 43.17 0.15
CA LYS A 157 -13.62 44.14 0.02
C LYS A 157 -12.97 44.44 1.38
N PRO A 158 -12.50 43.41 2.11
CA PRO A 158 -11.85 43.62 3.40
C PRO A 158 -10.55 44.41 3.26
N ALA A 159 -10.25 45.24 4.24
CA ALA A 159 -9.00 45.97 4.30
C ALA A 159 -7.85 45.12 4.88
N LEU A 160 -6.67 45.17 4.26
CA LEU A 160 -5.44 44.60 4.81
C LEU A 160 -5.13 45.23 6.18
N ASN A 161 -4.50 44.44 7.04
CA ASN A 161 -4.20 44.73 8.45
C ASN A 161 -5.44 44.98 9.32
N GLY A 162 -6.63 44.64 8.84
CA GLY A 162 -7.85 44.64 9.63
C GLY A 162 -7.86 43.50 10.67
N VAL A 163 -8.57 43.73 11.77
CA VAL A 163 -8.86 42.70 12.78
C VAL A 163 -9.77 41.65 12.15
N VAL A 164 -9.44 40.39 12.34
CA VAL A 164 -10.22 39.26 11.86
C VAL A 164 -10.45 38.22 12.95
N TYR A 165 -11.51 37.43 12.77
CA TYR A 165 -11.86 36.36 13.68
C TYR A 165 -12.04 35.06 12.90
N ALA A 166 -11.24 34.05 13.21
CA ALA A 166 -11.43 32.70 12.72
C ALA A 166 -12.42 31.98 13.63
N VAL A 167 -13.52 31.50 13.05
CA VAL A 167 -14.58 30.82 13.78
C VAL A 167 -14.61 29.34 13.40
N GLY A 168 -14.68 28.47 14.40
CA GLY A 168 -14.81 27.03 14.23
C GLY A 168 -15.77 26.43 15.24
N ASN A 169 -16.39 25.32 14.90
CA ASN A 169 -17.17 24.49 15.82
C ASN A 169 -16.73 23.04 15.63
N ALA A 170 -15.88 22.55 16.52
CA ALA A 170 -15.31 21.23 16.37
C ALA A 170 -15.24 20.49 17.70
N LEU A 171 -15.28 19.16 17.59
CA LEU A 171 -15.36 18.23 18.71
C LEU A 171 -16.61 18.44 19.58
N GLY A 172 -17.65 19.11 19.07
CA GLY A 172 -18.88 19.40 19.82
C GLY A 172 -18.69 20.25 21.09
N THR A 173 -17.57 20.96 21.25
CA THR A 173 -17.32 21.80 22.45
C THR A 173 -17.94 23.19 22.37
N GLY A 174 -18.68 23.47 21.28
CA GLY A 174 -19.26 24.77 20.98
C GLY A 174 -18.41 25.61 20.03
N VAL A 175 -18.98 26.73 19.58
CA VAL A 175 -18.34 27.66 18.64
C VAL A 175 -17.19 28.40 19.34
N VAL A 176 -16.00 28.26 18.78
CA VAL A 176 -14.76 28.91 19.22
C VAL A 176 -14.42 30.02 18.24
N ILE A 177 -14.15 31.21 18.79
CA ILE A 177 -13.77 32.40 18.05
C ILE A 177 -12.35 32.78 18.46
N ARG A 178 -11.48 33.01 17.48
CA ARG A 178 -10.08 33.40 17.71
C ARG A 178 -9.75 34.64 16.90
N ASP A 179 -9.19 35.65 17.54
CA ASP A 179 -8.82 36.91 16.92
C ASP A 179 -7.42 36.88 16.27
N GLY A 180 -7.19 37.79 15.35
CA GLY A 180 -5.91 38.04 14.70
C GLY A 180 -6.02 39.16 13.66
N LEU A 181 -5.11 39.17 12.69
CA LEU A 181 -5.04 40.17 11.63
C LEU A 181 -5.07 39.51 10.25
N TYR A 182 -5.74 40.13 9.29
CA TYR A 182 -5.56 39.85 7.86
C TYR A 182 -4.27 40.52 7.38
N THR A 183 -3.21 39.75 7.15
CA THR A 183 -1.85 40.30 7.05
C THR A 183 -1.39 40.55 5.62
N SER A 184 -1.75 39.67 4.69
CA SER A 184 -1.23 39.70 3.32
C SER A 184 -2.02 38.75 2.42
N ASP A 185 -1.70 38.80 1.13
CA ASP A 185 -2.22 37.89 0.12
C ASP A 185 -1.08 37.11 -0.53
N THR A 186 -1.36 35.87 -0.95
CA THR A 186 -0.40 35.05 -1.70
C THR A 186 -1.08 34.38 -2.88
N PRO A 187 -0.50 34.44 -4.09
CA PRO A 187 -1.04 33.71 -5.24
C PRO A 187 -1.20 32.21 -4.95
N GLU A 188 -2.22 31.59 -5.51
CA GLU A 188 -2.36 30.13 -5.44
C GLU A 188 -1.22 29.41 -6.19
N ASP A 189 -0.82 28.25 -5.67
CA ASP A 189 0.44 27.59 -6.02
C ASP A 189 0.51 27.06 -7.46
N GLN A 190 -0.62 26.65 -8.04
CA GLN A 190 -0.64 25.92 -9.29
C GLN A 190 -0.51 26.85 -10.51
N ASP A 191 -1.31 27.91 -10.61
CA ASP A 191 -1.38 28.79 -11.77
C ASP A 191 -1.47 30.30 -11.40
N GLY A 192 -1.45 30.66 -10.11
CA GLY A 192 -1.56 32.04 -9.61
C GLY A 192 -2.90 32.74 -9.92
N ARG A 193 -3.98 31.99 -10.17
CA ARG A 193 -5.26 32.55 -10.70
C ARG A 193 -6.08 33.37 -9.70
N TRP A 194 -5.88 33.15 -8.41
CA TRP A 194 -6.41 33.99 -7.33
C TRP A 194 -5.34 34.13 -6.26
N LYS A 195 -5.66 34.90 -5.21
CA LYS A 195 -4.83 34.98 -4.03
C LYS A 195 -5.56 34.41 -2.83
N TRP A 196 -4.84 33.62 -2.04
CA TRP A 196 -5.22 33.23 -0.70
C TRP A 196 -5.03 34.39 0.25
N MET A 197 -6.01 34.63 1.12
CA MET A 197 -5.87 35.55 2.24
C MET A 197 -5.00 34.91 3.30
N ARG A 198 -4.01 35.64 3.80
CA ARG A 198 -3.15 35.19 4.91
C ARG A 198 -3.54 35.91 6.19
N PHE A 199 -3.73 35.18 7.27
CA PHE A 199 -4.15 35.76 8.55
C PHE A 199 -3.45 35.14 9.75
N SER A 200 -3.36 35.88 10.86
CA SER A 200 -2.63 35.46 12.07
C SER A 200 -3.49 34.82 13.16
N ALA A 201 -4.82 34.92 13.06
CA ALA A 201 -5.71 34.28 14.03
C ALA A 201 -5.44 32.78 14.09
N ALA A 202 -5.27 32.23 15.29
CA ALA A 202 -4.84 30.84 15.43
C ALA A 202 -5.87 29.87 14.83
N ALA A 203 -5.43 28.97 13.95
CA ALA A 203 -6.26 27.89 13.43
C ALA A 203 -5.79 26.54 13.97
N SER A 204 -6.75 25.69 14.33
CA SER A 204 -6.54 24.30 14.74
C SER A 204 -7.46 23.38 13.93
N PRO A 205 -7.20 22.05 13.90
CA PRO A 205 -8.17 21.09 13.39
C PRO A 205 -9.55 21.40 13.97
N GLY A 206 -10.54 21.51 13.09
CA GLY A 206 -11.87 21.97 13.44
C GLY A 206 -12.26 23.33 12.88
N ASN A 207 -11.33 24.27 12.69
CA ASN A 207 -11.66 25.57 12.06
C ASN A 207 -11.78 25.47 10.54
N SER A 208 -11.23 24.41 9.92
CA SER A 208 -11.29 24.20 8.47
C SER A 208 -12.74 24.18 7.97
N GLY A 209 -13.01 24.98 6.94
CA GLY A 209 -14.33 25.24 6.38
C GLY A 209 -15.15 26.31 7.11
N GLY A 210 -14.72 26.77 8.28
CA GLY A 210 -15.39 27.83 9.04
C GLY A 210 -15.16 29.24 8.46
N PRO A 211 -15.96 30.23 8.89
CA PRO A 211 -15.85 31.57 8.37
C PRO A 211 -14.67 32.32 8.99
N LEU A 212 -13.96 33.07 8.16
CA LEU A 212 -13.10 34.18 8.59
C LEU A 212 -13.95 35.44 8.57
N LEU A 213 -14.08 36.10 9.72
CA LEU A 213 -14.92 37.28 9.91
C LEU A 213 -14.08 38.55 10.05
N ASP A 214 -14.63 39.69 9.64
CA ASP A 214 -14.12 41.01 10.01
C ASP A 214 -14.58 41.44 11.42
N GLN A 215 -14.22 42.67 11.81
CA GLN A 215 -14.61 43.29 13.09
C GLN A 215 -16.13 43.51 13.27
N ASP A 216 -16.88 43.56 12.17
CA ASP A 216 -18.35 43.71 12.19
C ASP A 216 -19.04 42.33 12.20
N GLY A 217 -18.28 41.23 12.19
CA GLY A 217 -18.78 39.86 12.13
C GLY A 217 -19.27 39.44 10.74
N LYS A 218 -18.85 40.12 9.67
CA LYS A 218 -19.17 39.75 8.29
C LYS A 218 -18.11 38.77 7.76
N VAL A 219 -18.54 37.80 6.96
CA VAL A 219 -17.64 36.83 6.33
C VAL A 219 -16.81 37.51 5.26
N ILE A 220 -15.50 37.35 5.36
CA ILE A 220 -14.53 37.81 4.35
C ILE A 220 -13.85 36.63 3.65
N GLY A 221 -13.90 35.43 4.23
CA GLY A 221 -13.36 34.22 3.60
C GLY A 221 -13.71 32.90 4.32
N ILE A 222 -13.25 31.79 3.74
CA ILE A 222 -13.34 30.43 4.31
C ILE A 222 -11.97 30.03 4.82
N VAL A 223 -11.85 29.64 6.09
CA VAL A 223 -10.60 29.11 6.66
C VAL A 223 -10.29 27.73 6.07
N LEU A 224 -9.11 27.54 5.48
CA LEU A 224 -8.77 26.28 4.79
C LEU A 224 -7.65 25.51 5.48
N MET A 225 -6.46 26.10 5.56
CA MET A 225 -5.24 25.40 5.94
C MET A 225 -4.30 26.29 6.75
N LYS A 226 -3.46 25.65 7.57
CA LYS A 226 -2.36 26.31 8.28
C LYS A 226 -1.10 26.33 7.40
N SER A 227 -0.33 27.41 7.44
CA SER A 227 0.98 27.44 6.79
C SER A 227 1.95 26.45 7.44
N ALA A 228 2.68 25.70 6.61
CA ALA A 228 3.67 24.73 7.10
C ALA A 228 4.88 25.40 7.77
N ASN A 229 5.25 26.61 7.33
CA ASN A 229 6.54 27.23 7.66
C ASN A 229 6.40 28.52 8.50
N GLU A 230 5.17 28.99 8.74
CA GLU A 230 4.92 30.27 9.38
C GLU A 230 3.71 30.21 10.32
N ASN A 231 3.65 31.13 11.28
CA ASN A 231 2.48 31.30 12.16
C ASN A 231 1.35 32.09 11.47
N LEU A 232 1.03 31.71 10.23
CA LEU A 232 -0.07 32.26 9.43
C LEU A 232 -0.95 31.13 8.90
N ASN A 233 -2.19 31.46 8.60
CA ASN A 233 -3.19 30.55 8.04
C ASN A 233 -3.72 31.12 6.72
N TYR A 234 -4.31 30.25 5.90
CA TYR A 234 -4.86 30.59 4.60
C TYR A 234 -6.38 30.52 4.61
N ALA A 235 -7.01 31.50 3.97
CA ALA A 235 -8.42 31.51 3.67
C ALA A 235 -8.69 31.81 2.20
N LEU A 236 -9.76 31.21 1.66
CA LEU A 236 -10.30 31.61 0.36
C LEU A 236 -11.15 32.88 0.53
N PRO A 237 -10.93 33.97 -0.23
CA PRO A 237 -11.81 35.13 -0.20
C PRO A 237 -13.26 34.76 -0.50
N ILE A 238 -14.22 35.31 0.25
CA ILE A 238 -15.64 34.97 0.09
C ILE A 238 -16.19 35.35 -1.29
N SER A 239 -15.62 36.39 -1.92
CA SER A 239 -15.95 36.80 -3.29
C SER A 239 -15.76 35.64 -4.29
N MET A 240 -14.73 34.82 -4.13
CA MET A 240 -14.48 33.67 -5.02
C MET A 240 -15.62 32.64 -4.98
N VAL A 241 -16.24 32.45 -3.81
CA VAL A 241 -17.37 31.52 -3.61
C VAL A 241 -18.65 32.08 -4.23
N LEU A 242 -18.85 33.40 -4.09
CA LEU A 242 -20.01 34.10 -4.63
C LEU A 242 -19.96 34.16 -6.16
N ASP A 243 -18.79 34.47 -6.72
CA ASP A 243 -18.55 34.62 -8.16
C ASP A 243 -18.46 33.26 -8.89
N ALA A 244 -18.23 32.17 -8.16
CA ALA A 244 -18.19 30.84 -8.75
C ALA A 244 -19.53 30.46 -9.41
N PRO A 245 -19.50 29.71 -10.53
CA PRO A 245 -20.71 29.34 -11.25
C PRO A 245 -21.66 28.53 -10.35
N ASP A 246 -22.94 28.92 -10.36
CA ASP A 246 -24.01 28.13 -9.78
C ASP A 246 -24.13 26.78 -10.52
N HIS A 247 -24.55 25.75 -9.80
CA HIS A 247 -24.95 24.45 -10.38
C HIS A 247 -23.81 23.72 -11.13
N LEU A 248 -22.57 23.93 -10.70
CA LEU A 248 -21.41 23.31 -11.32
C LEU A 248 -20.38 22.82 -10.27
N ALA A 249 -19.92 21.59 -10.47
CA ALA A 249 -18.71 21.08 -9.85
C ALA A 249 -17.54 21.26 -10.82
N VAL A 250 -16.46 21.89 -10.35
CA VAL A 250 -15.23 22.12 -11.10
C VAL A 250 -14.07 21.46 -10.37
N ILE A 251 -13.35 20.60 -11.09
CA ILE A 251 -12.11 19.98 -10.64
C ILE A 251 -11.01 20.35 -11.62
N ASP A 252 -9.93 20.92 -11.09
CA ASP A 252 -8.75 21.35 -11.83
C ASP A 252 -7.55 21.29 -10.89
N GLN A 253 -7.01 20.08 -10.68
CA GLN A 253 -5.94 19.87 -9.71
C GLN A 253 -4.79 19.08 -10.32
N ARG A 254 -3.56 19.58 -10.14
CA ARG A 254 -2.35 18.82 -10.47
C ARG A 254 -2.17 17.67 -9.46
N ILE A 255 -2.16 16.44 -9.97
CA ILE A 255 -2.03 15.24 -9.15
C ILE A 255 -0.82 14.44 -9.63
N PRO A 256 0.25 14.32 -8.82
CA PRO A 256 1.37 13.47 -9.16
C PRO A 256 0.95 12.00 -9.14
N TYR A 257 1.45 11.23 -10.10
CA TYR A 257 1.19 9.81 -10.25
C TYR A 257 2.49 9.05 -10.48
N GLN A 258 2.72 8.01 -9.69
CA GLN A 258 3.91 7.19 -9.74
C GLN A 258 3.55 5.72 -9.54
N PHE A 259 4.29 4.84 -10.21
CA PHE A 259 4.20 3.39 -10.07
C PHE A 259 5.35 2.87 -9.18
N ASP A 260 5.09 1.84 -8.37
CA ASP A 260 5.96 1.50 -7.23
C ASP A 260 7.32 0.89 -7.58
N VAL A 261 7.56 0.49 -8.84
CA VAL A 261 8.79 -0.19 -9.27
C VAL A 261 9.77 0.69 -10.04
N PHE A 262 9.48 1.98 -10.20
CA PHE A 262 10.42 2.97 -10.77
C PHE A 262 10.10 4.41 -10.31
N ASP A 263 10.97 5.34 -10.64
CA ASP A 263 10.95 6.73 -10.15
C ASP A 263 10.25 7.76 -11.06
N THR A 264 9.92 7.37 -12.29
CA THR A 264 9.18 8.24 -13.22
C THR A 264 7.82 8.65 -12.64
N THR A 265 7.63 9.96 -12.50
CA THR A 265 6.36 10.57 -12.05
C THR A 265 5.68 11.30 -13.22
N LEU A 266 4.36 11.14 -13.34
CA LEU A 266 3.52 12.04 -14.14
C LEU A 266 2.95 13.12 -13.22
N SER A 267 3.01 14.38 -13.63
CA SER A 267 2.42 15.50 -12.89
C SER A 267 1.31 16.15 -13.70
N ASN A 268 0.34 15.32 -14.10
CA ASN A 268 -0.78 15.75 -14.93
C ASN A 268 -1.88 16.42 -14.09
N ILE A 269 -2.81 17.08 -14.78
CA ILE A 269 -3.95 17.76 -14.17
C ILE A 269 -5.18 16.87 -14.28
N PHE A 270 -5.80 16.55 -13.15
CA PHE A 270 -7.16 16.03 -13.10
C PHE A 270 -8.12 17.19 -13.34
N LYS A 271 -8.59 17.31 -14.59
CA LYS A 271 -9.48 18.38 -15.02
C LYS A 271 -10.82 17.82 -15.49
N THR A 272 -11.89 18.13 -14.78
CA THR A 272 -13.25 17.72 -15.13
C THR A 272 -14.27 18.68 -14.53
N SER A 273 -15.47 18.71 -15.11
CA SER A 273 -16.62 19.38 -14.52
C SER A 273 -17.89 18.56 -14.73
N PHE A 274 -18.89 18.76 -13.87
CA PHE A 274 -20.21 18.14 -14.02
C PHE A 274 -21.31 18.97 -13.35
N ALA A 275 -22.54 18.78 -13.82
CA ALA A 275 -23.70 19.54 -13.38
C ALA A 275 -24.11 19.20 -11.94
N LEU A 276 -24.57 20.22 -11.23
CA LEU A 276 -25.23 20.20 -9.92
C LEU A 276 -26.64 20.82 -10.10
N PRO A 277 -27.57 20.76 -9.12
CA PRO A 277 -27.46 20.15 -7.80
C PRO A 277 -27.50 18.62 -7.80
N LEU A 278 -26.69 17.98 -6.95
CA LEU A 278 -26.72 16.54 -6.70
C LEU A 278 -26.86 16.28 -5.19
N SER A 279 -27.47 15.15 -4.80
CA SER A 279 -27.32 14.70 -3.39
C SER A 279 -25.86 14.37 -3.11
N PHE A 280 -25.46 14.29 -1.84
CA PHE A 280 -24.08 13.95 -1.51
C PHE A 280 -23.67 12.57 -2.07
N THR A 281 -24.54 11.56 -1.96
CA THR A 281 -24.32 10.23 -2.57
C THR A 281 -24.11 10.32 -4.09
N GLU A 282 -24.96 11.03 -4.83
CA GLU A 282 -24.83 11.17 -6.29
C GLU A 282 -23.55 11.94 -6.68
N PHE A 283 -23.21 12.98 -5.92
CA PHE A 283 -21.98 13.75 -6.07
C PHE A 283 -20.74 12.88 -5.85
N SER A 284 -20.70 12.14 -4.74
CA SER A 284 -19.62 11.22 -4.36
C SER A 284 -19.38 10.16 -5.44
N ALA A 285 -20.44 9.49 -5.89
CA ALA A 285 -20.35 8.48 -6.95
C ALA A 285 -19.88 9.08 -8.30
N THR A 286 -20.35 10.28 -8.64
CA THR A 286 -19.93 10.97 -9.87
C THR A 286 -18.47 11.38 -9.80
N TYR A 287 -18.03 11.96 -8.68
CA TYR A 287 -16.63 12.32 -8.45
C TYR A 287 -15.73 11.08 -8.54
N GLN A 288 -16.07 10.01 -7.82
CA GLN A 288 -15.27 8.79 -7.78
C GLN A 288 -15.11 8.19 -9.18
N LYS A 289 -16.20 8.08 -9.94
CA LYS A 289 -16.14 7.59 -11.33
C LYS A 289 -15.22 8.41 -12.23
N ARG A 290 -15.19 9.74 -12.06
CA ARG A 290 -14.29 10.62 -12.83
C ARG A 290 -12.84 10.44 -12.40
N PHE A 291 -12.60 10.33 -11.10
CA PHE A 291 -11.26 10.12 -10.55
C PHE A 291 -10.69 8.75 -10.94
N ASP A 292 -11.51 7.69 -10.87
CA ASP A 292 -11.16 6.34 -11.30
C ASP A 292 -10.72 6.31 -12.77
N GLY A 293 -11.48 6.98 -13.66
CA GLY A 293 -11.10 7.12 -15.06
C GLY A 293 -9.83 7.94 -15.29
N TYR A 294 -9.55 8.93 -14.42
CA TYR A 294 -8.28 9.67 -14.47
C TYR A 294 -7.10 8.78 -14.10
N VAL A 295 -7.17 8.04 -13.00
CA VAL A 295 -6.07 7.16 -12.55
C VAL A 295 -5.84 5.98 -13.49
N ASP A 296 -6.89 5.41 -14.11
CA ASP A 296 -6.76 4.43 -15.19
C ASP A 296 -5.92 4.99 -16.35
N GLY A 297 -6.23 6.23 -16.76
CA GLY A 297 -5.47 6.95 -17.78
C GLY A 297 -4.03 7.22 -17.37
N GLN A 298 -3.77 7.57 -16.10
CA GLN A 298 -2.43 7.82 -15.59
C GLN A 298 -1.56 6.56 -15.60
N LEU A 299 -2.07 5.45 -15.06
CA LEU A 299 -1.33 4.18 -15.06
C LEU A 299 -1.00 3.74 -16.48
N LYS A 300 -1.99 3.74 -17.37
CA LYS A 300 -1.80 3.38 -18.78
C LYS A 300 -0.76 4.28 -19.46
N THR A 301 -0.85 5.59 -19.26
CA THR A 301 0.09 6.56 -19.84
C THR A 301 1.51 6.36 -19.30
N LEU A 302 1.64 6.12 -18.00
CA LEU A 302 2.93 5.94 -17.35
C LEU A 302 3.61 4.65 -17.82
N LEU A 303 2.89 3.53 -17.87
CA LEU A 303 3.43 2.26 -18.37
C LEU A 303 3.79 2.34 -19.86
N ALA A 304 2.96 3.00 -20.68
CA ALA A 304 3.28 3.21 -22.10
C ALA A 304 4.52 4.09 -22.30
N LYS A 305 4.70 5.14 -21.47
CA LYS A 305 5.87 6.02 -21.51
C LYS A 305 7.17 5.27 -21.16
N GLU A 306 7.08 4.26 -20.30
CA GLU A 306 8.22 3.46 -19.87
C GLU A 306 8.36 2.14 -20.63
N GLN A 307 7.48 1.81 -21.60
CA GLN A 307 7.33 0.46 -22.18
C GLN A 307 8.66 -0.22 -22.55
N ASP A 308 9.54 0.46 -23.29
CA ASP A 308 10.83 -0.09 -23.73
C ASP A 308 11.87 -0.17 -22.60
N LYS A 309 11.62 0.50 -21.47
CA LYS A 309 12.45 0.55 -20.28
C LYS A 309 11.91 -0.32 -19.14
N LEU A 310 10.72 -0.91 -19.27
CA LEU A 310 10.17 -1.82 -18.27
C LEU A 310 10.88 -3.16 -18.35
N PHE A 311 11.02 -3.86 -17.22
CA PHE A 311 11.29 -5.29 -17.25
C PHE A 311 10.21 -5.98 -18.10
N PRO A 312 10.56 -6.90 -19.03
CA PRO A 312 11.87 -7.53 -19.19
C PRO A 312 12.79 -6.92 -20.26
N HIS A 313 12.52 -5.70 -20.75
CA HIS A 313 13.27 -5.07 -21.85
C HIS A 313 14.24 -3.97 -21.39
N GLY A 314 14.00 -3.39 -20.22
CA GLY A 314 14.81 -2.30 -19.68
C GLY A 314 16.23 -2.72 -19.30
N THR A 315 17.12 -1.73 -19.17
CA THR A 315 18.52 -1.91 -18.76
C THR A 315 18.64 -2.79 -17.50
N GLY A 316 19.56 -3.75 -17.52
CA GLY A 316 19.76 -4.70 -16.43
C GLY A 316 18.83 -5.91 -16.43
N SER A 317 17.76 -5.93 -17.25
CA SER A 317 16.84 -7.08 -17.29
C SER A 317 17.55 -8.40 -17.61
N ASN A 318 18.58 -8.39 -18.47
CA ASN A 318 19.34 -9.59 -18.82
C ASN A 318 20.06 -10.23 -17.61
N GLN A 319 20.38 -9.46 -16.57
CA GLN A 319 20.95 -10.04 -15.34
C GLN A 319 19.96 -10.98 -14.66
N LEU A 320 18.67 -10.64 -14.70
CA LEU A 320 17.58 -11.45 -14.18
C LEU A 320 17.20 -12.58 -15.15
N LEU A 321 17.22 -12.32 -16.47
CA LEU A 321 16.82 -13.30 -17.50
C LEU A 321 17.84 -14.43 -17.73
N HIS A 322 19.11 -14.17 -17.44
CA HIS A 322 20.21 -15.13 -17.57
C HIS A 322 20.78 -15.59 -16.22
N GLY A 323 20.32 -15.01 -15.11
CA GLY A 323 20.70 -15.38 -13.76
C GLY A 323 20.00 -16.65 -13.28
N MET A 324 20.59 -17.30 -12.27
CA MET A 324 19.93 -18.39 -11.56
C MET A 324 18.74 -17.84 -10.74
N PRO A 325 17.64 -18.60 -10.60
CA PRO A 325 16.55 -18.22 -9.72
C PRO A 325 17.05 -18.02 -8.28
N SER A 326 16.46 -17.05 -7.58
CA SER A 326 16.63 -16.92 -6.14
C SER A 326 15.92 -18.07 -5.44
N MET A 327 16.64 -18.99 -4.80
CA MET A 327 16.04 -20.19 -4.17
C MET A 327 15.46 -19.96 -2.76
N GLY A 328 15.45 -18.72 -2.27
CA GLY A 328 14.76 -18.37 -1.02
C GLY A 328 13.25 -18.38 -1.17
N ASP A 329 12.54 -18.70 -0.08
CA ASP A 329 11.08 -18.77 0.02
C ASP A 329 10.39 -17.39 0.13
N PHE A 330 11.15 -16.36 0.50
CA PHE A 330 10.63 -15.00 0.63
C PHE A 330 10.51 -14.27 -0.74
N PRO A 331 9.35 -13.66 -1.05
CA PRO A 331 9.12 -13.00 -2.33
C PRO A 331 9.96 -11.72 -2.53
N ALA A 332 10.09 -11.31 -3.79
CA ALA A 332 10.70 -10.03 -4.16
C ALA A 332 9.85 -9.27 -5.19
N LEU A 333 10.02 -7.94 -5.26
CA LEU A 333 9.58 -7.17 -6.43
C LEU A 333 10.78 -6.93 -7.34
N ILE A 334 10.58 -7.07 -8.64
CA ILE A 334 11.50 -6.62 -9.68
C ILE A 334 11.32 -5.11 -9.80
N ALA A 335 12.33 -4.35 -9.38
CA ALA A 335 12.27 -2.89 -9.33
C ALA A 335 13.51 -2.27 -9.97
N ARG A 336 13.33 -1.06 -10.54
CA ARG A 336 14.42 -0.28 -11.11
C ARG A 336 15.14 0.47 -10.00
N GLU A 337 16.42 0.18 -9.83
CA GLU A 337 17.29 0.86 -8.89
C GLU A 337 17.66 2.28 -9.36
N SER A 338 18.30 3.05 -8.47
CA SER A 338 18.69 4.44 -8.77
C SER A 338 19.73 4.58 -9.89
N ASN A 339 20.48 3.52 -10.19
CA ASN A 339 21.39 3.44 -11.34
C ASN A 339 20.67 3.11 -12.66
N GLY A 340 19.34 2.90 -12.62
CA GLY A 340 18.51 2.57 -13.78
C GLY A 340 18.42 1.09 -14.14
N THR A 341 19.08 0.18 -13.40
CA THR A 341 19.02 -1.27 -13.66
C THR A 341 17.86 -1.94 -12.93
N TRP A 342 17.23 -2.93 -13.56
CA TRP A 342 16.23 -3.79 -12.92
C TRP A 342 16.89 -4.87 -12.06
N ALA A 343 16.46 -4.97 -10.80
CA ALA A 343 16.97 -5.96 -9.85
C ALA A 343 15.85 -6.47 -8.92
N LEU A 344 16.15 -7.51 -8.15
CA LEU A 344 15.24 -8.02 -7.11
C LEU A 344 15.33 -7.15 -5.85
N SER A 345 14.28 -6.38 -5.59
CA SER A 345 14.06 -5.68 -4.33
C SER A 345 13.39 -6.63 -3.33
N LYS A 346 14.19 -7.19 -2.43
CA LYS A 346 13.72 -7.98 -1.28
C LYS A 346 14.33 -7.49 0.03
N LYS A 347 13.50 -7.49 1.07
CA LYS A 347 13.93 -7.21 2.45
C LYS A 347 13.10 -8.07 3.38
N SER A 348 13.56 -9.26 3.74
CA SER A 348 12.88 -10.11 4.72
C SER A 348 13.22 -9.67 6.15
N GLY A 349 12.28 -9.92 7.05
CA GLY A 349 12.45 -9.83 8.49
C GLY A 349 12.49 -11.22 9.13
N GLU A 350 12.38 -11.25 10.46
CA GLU A 350 12.39 -12.50 11.22
C GLU A 350 11.01 -13.19 11.23
N ASN A 351 11.03 -14.53 11.27
CA ASN A 351 9.81 -15.33 11.30
C ASN A 351 9.02 -15.12 12.59
N THR A 352 7.75 -14.76 12.46
CA THR A 352 6.77 -14.84 13.53
C THR A 352 6.16 -16.24 13.55
N LYS A 353 6.44 -17.03 14.59
CA LYS A 353 5.92 -18.40 14.73
C LYS A 353 4.40 -18.43 14.86
N LEU A 354 3.76 -19.38 14.18
CA LEU A 354 2.38 -19.82 14.37
C LEU A 354 2.38 -21.19 15.06
N SER A 355 1.20 -21.78 15.25
CA SER A 355 1.07 -23.16 15.73
C SER A 355 1.57 -24.16 14.70
N ASP A 356 1.96 -25.36 15.16
CA ASP A 356 2.20 -26.55 14.33
C ASP A 356 3.10 -26.28 13.11
N ASN A 357 4.30 -25.78 13.40
CA ASN A 357 5.36 -25.41 12.43
C ASN A 357 5.01 -24.30 11.43
N GLY A 358 3.82 -23.70 11.49
CA GLY A 358 3.48 -22.53 10.69
C GLY A 358 4.29 -21.29 11.10
N TYR A 359 4.46 -20.34 10.19
CA TYR A 359 5.06 -19.05 10.48
C TYR A 359 4.65 -17.99 9.45
N VAL A 360 4.84 -16.72 9.81
CA VAL A 360 4.78 -15.59 8.88
C VAL A 360 6.12 -14.88 8.90
N THR A 361 6.73 -14.74 7.72
CA THR A 361 7.90 -13.89 7.51
C THR A 361 7.41 -12.55 6.96
N PRO A 362 7.49 -11.45 7.72
CA PRO A 362 7.22 -10.13 7.19
C PRO A 362 8.43 -9.59 6.43
N GLY A 363 8.20 -8.75 5.43
CA GLY A 363 9.23 -7.96 4.78
C GLY A 363 9.20 -6.49 5.19
N GLY A 364 10.29 -5.78 4.85
CA GLY A 364 10.29 -4.33 4.78
C GLY A 364 9.39 -3.83 3.65
N ALA A 365 9.11 -2.52 3.65
CA ALA A 365 8.35 -1.89 2.60
C ALA A 365 9.08 -2.00 1.24
N ALA A 366 8.33 -2.41 0.21
CA ALA A 366 8.74 -2.41 -1.19
C ALA A 366 7.82 -1.44 -1.95
N GLY A 367 8.30 -0.21 -2.14
CA GLY A 367 7.44 0.92 -2.51
C GLY A 367 6.37 1.15 -1.44
N ARG A 368 5.09 1.25 -1.82
CA ARG A 368 3.95 1.37 -0.88
C ARG A 368 3.41 0.01 -0.41
N ASN A 369 4.09 -1.09 -0.71
CA ASN A 369 3.61 -2.44 -0.42
C ASN A 369 4.41 -3.09 0.71
N LEU A 370 3.75 -3.99 1.42
CA LEU A 370 4.35 -4.91 2.36
C LEU A 370 4.34 -6.31 1.75
N LEU A 371 5.49 -6.99 1.78
CA LEU A 371 5.62 -8.36 1.30
C LEU A 371 5.62 -9.33 2.48
N PHE A 372 5.03 -10.50 2.31
CA PHE A 372 5.04 -11.56 3.31
C PHE A 372 5.25 -12.92 2.65
N HIS A 373 5.95 -13.80 3.36
CA HIS A 373 5.80 -15.24 3.19
C HIS A 373 4.97 -15.78 4.35
N VAL A 374 4.02 -16.67 4.06
CA VAL A 374 3.12 -17.28 5.04
C VAL A 374 3.17 -18.78 4.86
N ARG A 375 3.89 -19.46 5.73
CA ARG A 375 3.87 -20.92 5.83
C ARG A 375 2.70 -21.36 6.70
N LYS A 376 1.81 -22.18 6.14
CA LYS A 376 0.65 -22.72 6.84
C LYS A 376 1.07 -23.71 7.95
N PRO A 377 0.33 -23.79 9.07
CA PRO A 377 0.49 -24.89 10.02
C PRO A 377 0.31 -26.26 9.34
N ASP A 378 1.04 -27.28 9.78
CA ASP A 378 1.06 -28.59 9.12
C ASP A 378 -0.32 -29.28 9.13
N ASN A 379 -1.08 -29.08 10.20
CA ASN A 379 -2.46 -29.56 10.37
C ASN A 379 -3.51 -28.79 9.55
N VAL A 380 -3.13 -27.73 8.83
CA VAL A 380 -4.02 -26.98 7.94
C VAL A 380 -3.82 -27.46 6.51
N SER A 381 -4.87 -27.98 5.88
CA SER A 381 -4.81 -28.34 4.45
C SER A 381 -4.81 -27.11 3.54
N ALA A 382 -4.30 -27.28 2.32
CA ALA A 382 -4.40 -26.31 1.24
C ALA A 382 -5.86 -25.90 0.97
N SER A 383 -6.80 -26.84 0.98
CA SER A 383 -8.23 -26.53 0.81
C SER A 383 -8.81 -25.69 1.95
N GLN A 384 -8.42 -25.96 3.20
CA GLN A 384 -8.82 -25.17 4.37
C GLN A 384 -8.21 -23.78 4.33
N LEU A 385 -6.97 -23.64 3.88
CA LEU A 385 -6.31 -22.34 3.79
C LEU A 385 -6.86 -21.50 2.64
N TYR A 386 -6.86 -22.05 1.43
CA TYR A 386 -7.19 -21.31 0.23
C TYR A 386 -8.70 -21.05 0.07
N GLY A 387 -9.53 -21.90 0.69
CA GLY A 387 -10.99 -21.76 0.71
C GLY A 387 -11.55 -20.91 1.85
N ASP A 388 -10.73 -20.48 2.82
CA ASP A 388 -11.15 -19.68 3.96
C ASP A 388 -10.61 -18.23 3.84
N PRO A 389 -11.48 -17.24 3.54
CA PRO A 389 -11.03 -15.89 3.29
C PRO A 389 -10.55 -15.15 4.55
N THR A 390 -10.84 -15.63 5.76
CA THR A 390 -10.38 -14.97 7.00
C THR A 390 -9.01 -15.48 7.43
N ARG A 391 -8.73 -16.77 7.20
CA ARG A 391 -7.56 -17.46 7.74
C ARG A 391 -6.23 -16.80 7.37
N LEU A 392 -6.07 -16.35 6.12
CA LEU A 392 -4.87 -15.64 5.71
C LEU A 392 -4.64 -14.38 6.57
N MET A 393 -5.65 -13.54 6.72
CA MET A 393 -5.53 -12.28 7.45
C MET A 393 -5.34 -12.52 8.95
N ASP A 394 -5.97 -13.55 9.52
CA ASP A 394 -5.78 -13.93 10.92
C ASP A 394 -4.34 -14.36 11.20
N MET A 395 -3.69 -15.07 10.26
CA MET A 395 -2.27 -15.40 10.35
C MET A 395 -1.38 -14.17 10.23
N LEU A 396 -1.64 -13.29 9.24
CA LEU A 396 -0.89 -12.04 9.07
C LEU A 396 -0.99 -11.15 10.32
N ALA A 397 -2.17 -11.04 10.93
CA ALA A 397 -2.40 -10.26 12.15
C ALA A 397 -1.53 -10.74 13.33
N LYS A 398 -1.04 -11.99 13.33
CA LYS A 398 -0.12 -12.48 14.37
C LYS A 398 1.23 -11.78 14.37
N VAL A 399 1.69 -11.24 13.24
CA VAL A 399 2.91 -10.40 13.16
C VAL A 399 2.78 -9.15 14.03
N GLY A 400 1.56 -8.64 14.22
CA GLY A 400 1.31 -7.47 15.07
C GLY A 400 1.54 -6.12 14.39
N PHE A 401 1.55 -6.06 13.04
CA PHE A 401 1.55 -4.79 12.31
C PHE A 401 0.20 -4.06 12.38
N LEU A 402 -0.89 -4.77 12.67
CA LEU A 402 -2.24 -4.19 12.86
C LEU A 402 -2.48 -3.87 14.33
N ASN A 403 -2.55 -2.58 14.65
CA ASN A 403 -2.91 -2.11 15.99
C ASN A 403 -3.90 -0.97 15.88
N ARG A 404 -4.82 -0.90 16.86
CA ARG A 404 -5.69 0.24 17.08
C ARG A 404 -5.17 1.04 18.27
N ARG A 405 -4.85 2.30 18.03
CA ARG A 405 -4.44 3.22 19.10
C ARG A 405 -5.68 3.78 19.80
N ILE A 406 -5.71 3.71 21.14
CA ILE A 406 -6.75 4.26 21.98
C ILE A 406 -6.07 5.04 23.11
N GLY A 407 -6.09 6.38 23.02
CA GLY A 407 -5.34 7.25 23.92
C GLY A 407 -3.83 6.96 23.90
N SER A 408 -3.28 6.64 25.07
CA SER A 408 -1.87 6.25 25.22
C SER A 408 -1.59 4.78 24.89
N GLU A 409 -2.62 3.95 24.71
CA GLU A 409 -2.48 2.52 24.48
C GLU A 409 -2.57 2.13 23.00
N SER A 410 -1.88 1.04 22.65
CA SER A 410 -1.94 0.39 21.35
C SER A 410 -2.46 -1.02 21.54
N VAL A 411 -3.65 -1.32 21.01
CA VAL A 411 -4.31 -2.63 21.14
C VAL A 411 -4.15 -3.40 19.83
N LYS A 412 -3.55 -4.59 19.91
CA LYS A 412 -3.36 -5.46 18.75
C LYS A 412 -4.70 -5.93 18.18
N ILE A 413 -4.84 -5.80 16.87
CA ILE A 413 -5.93 -6.39 16.09
C ILE A 413 -5.53 -7.83 15.78
N THR A 414 -6.42 -8.78 16.04
CA THR A 414 -6.19 -10.22 15.87
C THR A 414 -6.95 -10.83 14.70
N SER A 415 -7.96 -10.13 14.19
CA SER A 415 -8.69 -10.48 12.96
C SER A 415 -9.33 -9.22 12.36
N LEU A 416 -9.44 -9.17 11.03
CA LEU A 416 -10.25 -8.18 10.30
C LEU A 416 -11.63 -8.73 9.90
N GLY A 417 -11.96 -9.97 10.28
CA GLY A 417 -13.18 -10.65 9.86
C GLY A 417 -13.19 -11.00 8.36
N LYS A 418 -14.39 -11.13 7.79
CA LYS A 418 -14.57 -11.45 6.37
C LYS A 418 -14.26 -10.22 5.51
N PRO A 419 -13.54 -10.40 4.38
CA PRO A 419 -13.33 -9.31 3.44
C PRO A 419 -14.64 -8.88 2.78
N THR A 420 -14.73 -7.61 2.38
CA THR A 420 -15.83 -7.08 1.56
C THR A 420 -15.66 -7.40 0.08
N MET A 421 -14.46 -7.78 -0.34
CA MET A 421 -14.15 -8.26 -1.69
C MET A 421 -13.27 -9.51 -1.59
N ASP A 422 -13.63 -10.58 -2.29
CA ASP A 422 -12.85 -11.82 -2.39
C ASP A 422 -12.96 -12.34 -3.82
N THR A 423 -11.90 -12.16 -4.60
CA THR A 423 -11.88 -12.43 -6.04
C THR A 423 -10.57 -13.10 -6.45
N VAL A 424 -10.50 -13.62 -7.67
CA VAL A 424 -9.27 -14.17 -8.25
C VAL A 424 -8.86 -13.32 -9.44
N TYR A 425 -7.59 -12.91 -9.48
CA TYR A 425 -6.95 -12.22 -10.58
C TYR A 425 -5.92 -13.13 -11.26
N THR A 426 -5.81 -13.07 -12.58
CA THR A 426 -4.80 -13.80 -13.35
C THR A 426 -3.88 -12.77 -14.01
N ASP A 427 -2.58 -12.84 -13.71
CA ASP A 427 -1.60 -11.88 -14.19
C ASP A 427 -1.03 -12.21 -15.59
N ALA A 428 -0.12 -11.39 -16.11
CA ALA A 428 0.47 -11.61 -17.43
C ALA A 428 1.24 -12.94 -17.53
N TRP A 429 1.74 -13.45 -16.40
CA TRP A 429 2.46 -14.71 -16.26
C TRP A 429 1.55 -15.91 -15.98
N GLN A 430 0.24 -15.71 -16.05
CA GLN A 430 -0.79 -16.74 -15.82
C GLN A 430 -0.77 -17.37 -14.43
N ARG A 431 -0.32 -16.61 -13.41
CA ARG A 431 -0.43 -16.96 -12.00
C ARG A 431 -1.77 -16.49 -11.45
N ARG A 432 -2.30 -17.24 -10.47
CA ARG A 432 -3.66 -17.05 -9.93
C ARG A 432 -3.57 -16.42 -8.54
N TRP A 433 -3.89 -15.13 -8.45
CA TRP A 433 -3.85 -14.35 -7.23
C TRP A 433 -5.21 -14.27 -6.57
N GLN A 434 -5.29 -14.54 -5.27
CA GLN A 434 -6.48 -14.22 -4.49
C GLN A 434 -6.39 -12.76 -4.03
N VAL A 435 -7.36 -11.96 -4.49
CA VAL A 435 -7.43 -10.52 -4.23
C VAL A 435 -8.54 -10.24 -3.24
N ARG A 436 -8.17 -9.70 -2.08
CA ARG A 436 -9.09 -9.47 -0.97
C ARG A 436 -8.96 -8.07 -0.40
N VAL A 437 -10.09 -7.50 0.05
CA VAL A 437 -10.19 -6.14 0.61
C VAL A 437 -10.96 -6.18 1.92
N TRP A 438 -10.40 -5.58 2.98
CA TRP A 438 -11.05 -5.44 4.28
C TRP A 438 -11.19 -3.96 4.66
N PRO A 439 -12.36 -3.55 5.17
CA PRO A 439 -12.53 -2.23 5.75
C PRO A 439 -11.97 -2.16 7.17
N VAL A 440 -11.22 -1.09 7.45
CA VAL A 440 -10.86 -0.68 8.81
C VAL A 440 -11.61 0.63 9.07
N SER A 441 -12.91 0.48 9.28
CA SER A 441 -13.85 1.60 9.17
C SER A 441 -13.59 2.72 10.18
N TYR A 442 -13.07 2.42 11.37
CA TYR A 442 -12.78 3.46 12.37
C TYR A 442 -11.67 4.44 11.96
N GLU A 443 -10.81 4.07 10.99
CA GLU A 443 -9.78 4.94 10.40
C GLU A 443 -10.13 5.42 8.98
N ASN A 444 -11.29 5.01 8.42
CA ASN A 444 -11.65 5.29 7.02
C ASN A 444 -10.64 4.75 5.99
N ILE A 445 -10.00 3.61 6.28
CA ILE A 445 -9.01 2.97 5.41
C ILE A 445 -9.41 1.55 5.00
N LEU A 446 -8.74 1.06 3.96
CA LEU A 446 -8.83 -0.31 3.48
C LEU A 446 -7.49 -1.02 3.63
N VAL A 447 -7.55 -2.33 3.88
CA VAL A 447 -6.42 -3.26 3.76
C VAL A 447 -6.67 -4.15 2.55
N MET A 448 -5.71 -4.23 1.65
CA MET A 448 -5.82 -5.02 0.42
C MET A 448 -4.67 -6.02 0.34
N THR A 449 -4.98 -7.26 -0.05
CA THR A 449 -3.96 -8.29 -0.28
C THR A 449 -4.10 -8.91 -1.66
N PHE A 450 -2.97 -9.11 -2.32
CA PHE A 450 -2.78 -10.01 -3.45
C PHE A 450 -1.96 -11.19 -2.93
N ALA A 451 -2.61 -12.34 -2.77
CA ALA A 451 -1.99 -13.54 -2.21
C ALA A 451 -1.82 -14.60 -3.29
N LEU A 452 -0.58 -15.03 -3.53
CA LEU A 452 -0.22 -16.09 -4.46
C LEU A 452 -0.08 -17.41 -3.70
N PRO A 453 -0.95 -18.42 -3.96
CA PRO A 453 -0.81 -19.75 -3.36
C PRO A 453 0.48 -20.44 -3.81
N VAL A 454 1.26 -20.92 -2.84
CA VAL A 454 2.49 -21.71 -3.00
C VAL A 454 2.35 -23.03 -2.21
N PRO A 455 3.26 -24.01 -2.34
CA PRO A 455 3.06 -25.34 -1.75
C PRO A 455 2.89 -25.33 -0.22
N ASP A 456 3.73 -24.55 0.46
CA ASP A 456 3.73 -24.43 1.91
C ASP A 456 2.77 -23.35 2.46
N GLY A 457 2.13 -22.54 1.60
CA GLY A 457 1.14 -21.54 1.98
C GLY A 457 0.95 -20.39 0.98
N TYR A 458 1.33 -19.16 1.34
CA TYR A 458 1.18 -17.98 0.49
C TYR A 458 2.41 -17.09 0.45
N GLN A 459 2.64 -16.49 -0.71
CA GLN A 459 3.40 -15.24 -0.82
C GLN A 459 2.43 -14.09 -1.05
N VAL A 460 2.55 -13.02 -0.27
CA VAL A 460 1.52 -11.97 -0.20
C VAL A 460 2.11 -10.59 -0.44
N MET A 461 1.46 -9.82 -1.30
CA MET A 461 1.63 -8.38 -1.41
C MET A 461 0.43 -7.67 -0.77
N MET A 462 0.68 -6.80 0.21
CA MET A 462 -0.36 -6.10 0.97
C MET A 462 -0.18 -4.59 0.92
N ARG A 463 -1.28 -3.83 0.92
CA ARG A 463 -1.29 -2.36 0.91
C ARG A 463 -2.41 -1.80 1.79
N PHE A 464 -2.13 -0.66 2.43
CA PHE A 464 -3.12 0.18 3.09
C PHE A 464 -3.45 1.39 2.22
N SER A 465 -4.71 1.80 2.18
CA SER A 465 -5.11 3.04 1.48
C SER A 465 -6.29 3.71 2.15
N ALA A 466 -6.51 4.99 1.86
CA ALA A 466 -7.81 5.61 2.09
C ALA A 466 -8.89 4.84 1.31
N ALA A 467 -10.11 4.79 1.83
CA ALA A 467 -11.21 4.08 1.17
C ALA A 467 -11.54 4.63 -0.24
N SER A 468 -11.44 5.94 -0.42
CA SER A 468 -11.61 6.62 -1.70
C SER A 468 -10.56 6.26 -2.76
N GLN A 469 -9.47 5.60 -2.37
CA GLN A 469 -8.36 5.21 -3.25
C GLN A 469 -8.36 3.71 -3.57
N GLN A 470 -9.46 3.00 -3.29
CA GLN A 470 -9.56 1.56 -3.54
C GLN A 470 -9.21 1.21 -4.99
N HIS A 471 -9.85 1.87 -5.96
CA HIS A 471 -9.65 1.59 -7.38
C HIS A 471 -8.20 1.79 -7.83
N ASP A 472 -7.62 2.96 -7.52
CA ASP A 472 -6.22 3.27 -7.82
C ASP A 472 -5.26 2.20 -7.26
N CYS A 473 -5.45 1.82 -6.00
CA CYS A 473 -4.61 0.79 -5.39
C CYS A 473 -4.76 -0.58 -6.07
N LEU A 474 -5.99 -0.98 -6.41
CA LEU A 474 -6.24 -2.26 -7.07
C LEU A 474 -5.58 -2.34 -8.45
N ILE A 475 -5.73 -1.32 -9.30
CA ILE A 475 -5.14 -1.34 -10.64
C ILE A 475 -3.60 -1.32 -10.58
N ASN A 476 -3.02 -0.58 -9.63
CA ASN A 476 -1.57 -0.58 -9.41
C ASN A 476 -1.09 -1.95 -8.94
N MET A 477 -1.75 -2.54 -7.94
CA MET A 477 -1.35 -3.85 -7.42
C MET A 477 -1.53 -4.98 -8.44
N GLN A 478 -2.55 -4.90 -9.31
CA GLN A 478 -2.69 -5.79 -10.46
C GLN A 478 -1.48 -5.67 -11.39
N ALA A 479 -1.13 -4.47 -11.84
CA ALA A 479 0.05 -4.26 -12.69
C ALA A 479 1.36 -4.68 -12.00
N LEU A 480 1.46 -4.50 -10.67
CA LEU A 480 2.64 -4.91 -9.90
C LEU A 480 2.84 -6.43 -9.86
N THR A 481 1.78 -7.22 -10.03
CA THR A 481 1.95 -8.68 -10.09
C THR A 481 2.91 -9.07 -11.22
N ASP A 482 2.91 -8.37 -12.34
CA ASP A 482 3.82 -8.65 -13.46
C ASP A 482 5.31 -8.46 -13.10
N PHE A 483 5.62 -7.78 -11.99
CA PHE A 483 6.96 -7.55 -11.46
C PHE A 483 7.25 -8.37 -10.21
N PHE A 484 6.45 -9.38 -9.89
CA PHE A 484 6.60 -10.15 -8.67
C PHE A 484 7.47 -11.40 -8.88
N PHE A 485 8.54 -11.57 -8.12
CA PHE A 485 9.39 -12.76 -8.15
C PHE A 485 9.04 -13.71 -6.98
N ALA A 486 8.77 -14.98 -7.29
CA ALA A 486 8.28 -15.98 -6.35
C ALA A 486 8.90 -17.36 -6.58
N THR A 487 9.37 -17.98 -5.51
CA THR A 487 9.87 -19.37 -5.47
C THR A 487 8.79 -20.30 -4.94
N TYR A 488 8.73 -21.54 -5.42
CA TYR A 488 7.77 -22.53 -4.94
C TYR A 488 8.50 -23.53 -4.05
N ASP A 489 8.36 -23.36 -2.73
CA ASP A 489 9.03 -24.19 -1.72
C ASP A 489 8.01 -24.98 -0.89
N GLY A 490 8.41 -26.15 -0.41
CA GLY A 490 7.63 -26.93 0.55
C GLY A 490 8.03 -28.39 0.66
N THR A 491 7.48 -29.08 1.65
CA THR A 491 7.66 -30.53 1.81
C THR A 491 6.87 -31.31 0.77
N LEU A 492 7.23 -32.55 0.49
CA LEU A 492 6.50 -33.42 -0.44
C LEU A 492 5.04 -33.63 -0.01
N ALA A 493 4.75 -33.68 1.31
CA ALA A 493 3.39 -33.69 1.80
C ALA A 493 2.62 -32.40 1.46
N GLN A 494 3.26 -31.24 1.59
CA GLN A 494 2.68 -29.95 1.22
C GLN A 494 2.45 -29.84 -0.28
N TRP A 495 3.41 -30.28 -1.12
CA TRP A 495 3.24 -30.38 -2.57
C TRP A 495 2.07 -31.26 -2.98
N LYS A 496 1.98 -32.47 -2.40
CA LYS A 496 0.89 -33.41 -2.70
C LYS A 496 -0.48 -32.84 -2.33
N ASP A 497 -0.55 -31.98 -1.32
CA ASP A 497 -1.79 -31.30 -0.95
C ASP A 497 -2.09 -30.07 -1.81
N TYR A 498 -1.07 -29.25 -2.10
CA TYR A 498 -1.15 -28.07 -2.97
C TYR A 498 -1.64 -28.42 -4.38
N LEU A 499 -1.10 -29.48 -4.99
CA LEU A 499 -1.41 -29.91 -6.35
C LEU A 499 -2.87 -30.39 -6.52
N LYS A 500 -3.60 -30.66 -5.42
CA LYS A 500 -5.04 -30.95 -5.48
C LYS A 500 -5.87 -29.70 -5.80
N ASN A 501 -5.33 -28.50 -5.59
CA ASN A 501 -6.03 -27.23 -5.81
C ASN A 501 -5.92 -26.73 -7.25
N THR A 502 -6.49 -27.47 -8.20
CA THR A 502 -6.39 -27.19 -9.64
C THR A 502 -6.91 -25.80 -10.06
N ALA A 503 -7.80 -25.17 -9.29
CA ALA A 503 -8.38 -23.87 -9.62
C ALA A 503 -7.42 -22.68 -9.41
N LEU A 504 -6.44 -22.82 -8.51
CA LEU A 504 -5.47 -21.78 -8.16
C LEU A 504 -4.03 -22.09 -8.61
N LEU A 505 -3.81 -23.22 -9.30
CA LEU A 505 -2.51 -23.50 -9.90
C LEU A 505 -2.23 -22.50 -11.05
N PRO A 506 -1.02 -21.94 -11.13
CA PRO A 506 -0.56 -21.23 -12.32
C PRO A 506 -0.65 -22.10 -13.58
N THR A 507 -0.81 -21.49 -14.76
CA THR A 507 -0.90 -22.25 -16.02
C THR A 507 0.35 -23.08 -16.31
N ALA A 508 1.53 -22.69 -15.83
CA ALA A 508 2.77 -23.49 -15.96
C ALA A 508 2.62 -24.92 -15.38
N PHE A 509 1.77 -25.11 -14.36
CA PHE A 509 1.50 -26.42 -13.78
C PHE A 509 0.62 -27.34 -14.64
N LYS A 510 0.12 -26.89 -15.79
CA LYS A 510 -0.53 -27.79 -16.76
C LYS A 510 0.48 -28.76 -17.39
N ASP A 511 1.71 -28.29 -17.56
CA ASP A 511 2.80 -29.05 -18.18
C ASP A 511 3.72 -29.70 -17.14
N ILE A 512 3.54 -29.38 -15.84
CA ILE A 512 4.32 -29.95 -14.74
C ILE A 512 3.55 -31.09 -14.08
N ARG A 513 4.18 -32.26 -13.99
CA ARG A 513 3.73 -33.39 -13.17
C ARG A 513 4.76 -33.71 -12.10
N ILE A 514 4.31 -33.83 -10.87
CA ILE A 514 5.11 -34.26 -9.72
C ILE A 514 4.47 -35.55 -9.17
N ASP A 515 5.18 -36.66 -9.30
CA ASP A 515 4.76 -37.98 -8.88
C ASP A 515 5.53 -38.36 -7.59
N ILE A 516 4.80 -38.58 -6.50
CA ILE A 516 5.37 -38.85 -5.17
C ILE A 516 4.86 -40.19 -4.65
N ASP A 517 5.76 -41.18 -4.66
CA ASP A 517 5.60 -42.49 -4.04
C ASP A 517 6.61 -42.64 -2.89
N TYR A 518 6.14 -42.45 -1.66
CA TYR A 518 6.99 -42.36 -0.48
C TYR A 518 7.79 -43.64 -0.26
N GLY A 519 9.07 -43.50 0.06
CA GLY A 519 10.00 -44.61 0.24
C GLY A 519 10.35 -45.37 -1.04
N HIS A 520 9.87 -44.96 -2.22
CA HIS A 520 10.00 -45.74 -3.45
C HIS A 520 10.51 -44.93 -4.64
N ARG A 521 9.79 -43.88 -5.06
CA ARG A 521 10.11 -43.13 -6.27
C ARG A 521 9.59 -41.69 -6.23
N PHE A 522 10.45 -40.77 -6.67
CA PHE A 522 10.08 -39.42 -7.02
C PHE A 522 10.14 -39.25 -8.54
N GLY A 523 9.18 -38.54 -9.10
CA GLY A 523 9.15 -38.12 -10.49
C GLY A 523 8.82 -36.65 -10.62
N TYR A 524 9.59 -35.94 -11.45
CA TYR A 524 9.26 -34.61 -11.94
C TYR A 524 9.27 -34.66 -13.47
N THR A 525 8.26 -34.08 -14.10
CA THR A 525 8.17 -33.96 -15.55
C THR A 525 7.65 -32.58 -15.89
N SER A 526 8.34 -31.89 -16.78
CA SER A 526 7.87 -30.67 -17.43
C SER A 526 8.02 -30.78 -18.94
N LYS A 527 7.68 -29.73 -19.68
CA LYS A 527 7.98 -29.63 -21.12
C LYS A 527 9.49 -29.52 -21.43
N ARG A 528 10.35 -29.33 -20.42
CA ARG A 528 11.80 -29.10 -20.59
C ARG A 528 12.66 -30.24 -20.06
N MET A 529 12.21 -30.93 -19.02
CA MET A 529 12.98 -32.01 -18.41
C MET A 529 12.10 -33.06 -17.74
N HIS A 530 12.61 -34.28 -17.70
CA HIS A 530 12.10 -35.39 -16.90
C HIS A 530 13.16 -35.86 -15.91
N LEU A 531 12.82 -35.91 -14.64
CA LEU A 531 13.66 -36.44 -13.57
C LEU A 531 12.93 -37.57 -12.87
N ALA A 532 13.59 -38.71 -12.68
CA ALA A 532 13.06 -39.77 -11.82
C ALA A 532 14.17 -40.45 -11.00
N PHE A 533 14.01 -40.54 -9.69
CA PHE A 533 14.96 -41.20 -8.80
C PHE A 533 14.29 -42.00 -7.68
N THR A 534 15.07 -42.85 -7.02
CA THR A 534 14.70 -43.68 -5.88
C THR A 534 15.44 -43.22 -4.62
N PRO A 535 15.13 -43.76 -3.42
CA PRO A 535 15.84 -43.44 -2.19
C PRO A 535 17.36 -43.66 -2.20
N GLU A 536 17.89 -44.29 -3.25
CA GLU A 536 19.33 -44.35 -3.47
C GLU A 536 19.96 -42.96 -3.66
N LEU A 537 19.24 -41.99 -4.25
CA LEU A 537 19.76 -40.63 -4.45
C LEU A 537 19.40 -39.67 -3.32
N GLN A 538 18.14 -39.67 -2.89
CA GLN A 538 17.63 -38.80 -1.85
C GLN A 538 16.39 -39.42 -1.23
N LYS A 539 16.15 -39.19 0.07
CA LYS A 539 14.93 -39.64 0.75
C LYS A 539 13.69 -39.04 0.10
N ILE A 540 12.61 -39.82 0.12
CA ILE A 540 11.33 -39.47 -0.47
C ILE A 540 10.29 -39.74 0.61
N GLU A 541 10.24 -38.85 1.58
CA GLU A 541 9.37 -38.94 2.75
C GLU A 541 8.44 -37.72 2.83
N PRO A 542 7.38 -37.75 3.67
CA PRO A 542 6.47 -36.62 3.80
C PRO A 542 7.13 -35.26 4.12
N ASP A 543 8.27 -35.28 4.83
CA ASP A 543 9.08 -34.13 5.25
C ASP A 543 10.21 -33.78 4.28
N SER A 544 10.46 -34.59 3.25
CA SER A 544 11.42 -34.27 2.20
C SER A 544 11.04 -33.00 1.47
N MET A 545 12.03 -32.17 1.14
CA MET A 545 11.82 -30.86 0.54
C MET A 545 11.91 -30.92 -0.98
N LEU A 546 11.07 -30.12 -1.64
CA LEU A 546 11.20 -29.77 -3.04
C LEU A 546 11.05 -28.25 -3.17
N THR A 547 12.06 -27.63 -3.74
CA THR A 547 12.03 -26.22 -4.13
C THR A 547 12.10 -26.13 -5.64
N LEU A 548 11.10 -25.51 -6.26
CA LEU A 548 11.11 -25.15 -7.67
C LEU A 548 11.42 -23.65 -7.80
N GLY A 549 12.62 -23.36 -8.29
CA GLY A 549 13.07 -22.03 -8.65
C GLY A 549 12.42 -21.58 -9.95
N PHE A 550 11.25 -20.95 -9.86
CA PHE A 550 10.67 -20.26 -11.00
C PHE A 550 11.48 -18.99 -11.31
N THR A 551 11.77 -18.77 -12.58
CA THR A 551 12.45 -17.55 -13.04
C THR A 551 11.85 -17.08 -14.35
N TYR A 552 12.31 -15.90 -14.79
CA TYR A 552 11.99 -15.32 -16.07
C TYR A 552 13.14 -15.58 -17.03
N PHE A 553 12.87 -16.03 -18.24
CA PHE A 553 13.90 -16.22 -19.24
C PHE A 553 13.32 -16.18 -20.65
N ASN A 554 14.20 -15.99 -21.64
CA ASN A 554 13.81 -16.01 -23.04
C ASN A 554 13.61 -17.44 -23.54
N ASP A 555 12.45 -17.69 -24.14
CA ASP A 555 12.03 -18.93 -24.78
C ASP A 555 11.55 -18.59 -26.20
N HIS A 556 12.39 -18.86 -27.19
CA HIS A 556 12.15 -18.56 -28.61
C HIS A 556 11.70 -17.12 -28.92
N GLY A 557 12.39 -16.13 -28.34
CA GLY A 557 12.14 -14.70 -28.57
C GLY A 557 11.06 -14.10 -27.66
N LYS A 558 10.45 -14.91 -26.78
CA LYS A 558 9.44 -14.46 -25.81
C LYS A 558 9.94 -14.72 -24.40
N VAL A 559 9.81 -13.73 -23.51
CA VAL A 559 10.06 -13.95 -22.09
C VAL A 559 8.91 -14.75 -21.49
N VAL A 560 9.25 -15.82 -20.78
CA VAL A 560 8.30 -16.71 -20.09
C VAL A 560 8.64 -16.78 -18.60
N TRP A 561 7.66 -17.20 -17.81
CA TRP A 561 7.84 -17.53 -16.39
C TRP A 561 7.68 -19.04 -16.22
N ASP A 562 8.76 -19.73 -15.84
CA ASP A 562 8.83 -21.19 -15.83
C ASP A 562 9.95 -21.67 -14.88
N VAL A 563 10.05 -22.98 -14.65
CA VAL A 563 11.04 -23.58 -13.74
C VAL A 563 12.44 -23.50 -14.36
N GLY A 564 13.36 -22.80 -13.69
CA GLY A 564 14.78 -22.71 -14.04
C GLY A 564 15.69 -23.54 -13.12
N ASP A 565 15.18 -24.00 -11.97
CA ASP A 565 15.94 -24.79 -11.01
C ASP A 565 15.00 -25.72 -10.21
N ALA A 566 15.45 -26.93 -9.93
CA ALA A 566 14.83 -27.85 -8.99
C ALA A 566 15.84 -28.32 -7.94
N TRP A 567 15.55 -28.10 -6.66
CA TRP A 567 16.34 -28.53 -5.52
C TRP A 567 15.55 -29.45 -4.60
N MET A 568 16.20 -30.52 -4.13
CA MET A 568 15.59 -31.47 -3.19
C MET A 568 16.56 -31.93 -2.11
N ALA A 569 16.03 -32.10 -0.91
CA ALA A 569 16.74 -32.60 0.27
C ALA A 569 15.80 -33.45 1.13
N ALA A 570 16.35 -34.22 2.06
CA ALA A 570 15.51 -35.06 2.93
C ALA A 570 14.66 -34.25 3.91
N ASN A 571 15.06 -33.02 4.23
CA ASN A 571 14.31 -32.03 4.99
C ASN A 571 14.98 -30.65 4.84
N ALA A 572 14.39 -29.60 5.40
CA ALA A 572 14.85 -28.20 5.23
C ALA A 572 16.23 -27.89 5.82
N HIS A 573 16.78 -28.77 6.67
CA HIS A 573 18.07 -28.58 7.34
C HIS A 573 19.08 -29.65 6.92
N ASP A 574 18.71 -30.53 5.99
CA ASP A 574 19.59 -31.61 5.54
C ASP A 574 20.66 -31.03 4.61
N PRO A 575 21.96 -31.16 4.96
CA PRO A 575 23.05 -30.77 4.08
C PRO A 575 23.10 -31.61 2.80
N ASP A 576 22.54 -32.83 2.80
CA ASP A 576 22.51 -33.71 1.64
C ASP A 576 21.41 -33.25 0.67
N SER A 577 21.80 -32.90 -0.55
CA SER A 577 20.85 -32.40 -1.55
C SER A 577 21.22 -32.73 -2.98
N ILE A 578 20.19 -32.73 -3.83
CA ILE A 578 20.31 -32.72 -5.28
C ILE A 578 19.77 -31.41 -5.83
N ASN A 579 20.43 -30.89 -6.84
CA ASN A 579 20.03 -29.69 -7.54
C ASN A 579 20.19 -29.90 -9.04
N ILE A 580 19.21 -29.45 -9.82
CA ILE A 580 19.24 -29.44 -11.27
C ILE A 580 18.91 -28.02 -11.70
N ALA A 581 19.83 -27.40 -12.44
CA ALA A 581 19.71 -26.00 -12.81
C ALA A 581 19.89 -25.81 -14.31
N ARG A 582 19.13 -24.85 -14.84
CA ARG A 582 19.15 -24.40 -16.23
C ARG A 582 20.15 -23.26 -16.38
N GLY A 583 21.32 -23.56 -16.93
CA GLY A 583 22.30 -22.57 -17.38
C GLY A 583 21.96 -22.05 -18.78
N VAL A 584 22.19 -20.75 -19.00
CA VAL A 584 21.88 -20.07 -20.25
C VAL A 584 23.10 -19.31 -20.73
N ALA A 585 23.33 -19.34 -22.04
CA ALA A 585 24.36 -18.50 -22.67
C ALA A 585 24.09 -17.02 -22.34
N PRO A 586 25.09 -16.27 -21.88
CA PRO A 586 24.92 -14.87 -21.56
C PRO A 586 24.72 -14.05 -22.83
N SER A 587 23.96 -12.96 -22.72
CA SER A 587 23.91 -11.93 -23.74
C SER A 587 25.18 -11.06 -23.72
N ASP A 588 25.45 -10.37 -24.82
CA ASP A 588 26.70 -9.60 -25.01
C ASP A 588 26.90 -8.50 -23.95
N ASP A 589 25.81 -7.94 -23.44
CA ASP A 589 25.76 -6.87 -22.44
C ASP A 589 26.07 -7.35 -21.00
N LEU A 590 26.08 -8.65 -20.74
CA LEU A 590 26.46 -9.19 -19.44
C LEU A 590 27.97 -9.16 -19.23
N ASP A 591 28.37 -9.01 -17.96
CA ASP A 591 29.78 -8.91 -17.58
C ASP A 591 30.54 -10.24 -17.74
N ASP A 592 31.86 -10.16 -17.54
CA ASP A 592 32.76 -11.31 -17.69
C ASP A 592 32.47 -12.44 -16.69
N SER A 593 31.76 -12.19 -15.59
CA SER A 593 31.42 -13.23 -14.63
C SER A 593 30.42 -14.23 -15.24
N TYR A 594 29.38 -13.75 -15.93
CA TYR A 594 28.42 -14.60 -16.63
C TYR A 594 29.08 -15.35 -17.80
N LYS A 595 29.95 -14.68 -18.56
CA LYS A 595 30.71 -15.28 -19.68
C LYS A 595 31.68 -16.35 -19.19
N SER A 596 32.41 -16.07 -18.11
CA SER A 596 33.30 -17.03 -17.46
C SER A 596 32.53 -18.25 -16.97
N GLU A 597 31.39 -18.03 -16.30
CA GLU A 597 30.57 -19.13 -15.78
C GLU A 597 30.00 -20.00 -16.89
N TRP A 598 29.46 -19.40 -17.94
CA TRP A 598 29.00 -20.13 -19.11
C TRP A 598 30.12 -20.93 -19.80
N ASN A 599 31.31 -20.33 -19.93
CA ASN A 599 32.47 -21.04 -20.49
C ASN A 599 32.85 -22.25 -19.65
N LYS A 600 32.81 -22.16 -18.31
CA LYS A 600 33.06 -23.32 -17.46
C LYS A 600 32.01 -24.41 -17.66
N ILE A 601 30.74 -24.05 -17.80
CA ILE A 601 29.65 -25.02 -18.07
C ILE A 601 29.88 -25.72 -19.41
N VAL A 602 30.06 -24.96 -20.51
CA VAL A 602 30.20 -25.53 -21.85
C VAL A 602 31.47 -26.37 -21.98
N GLN A 603 32.58 -25.91 -21.41
CA GLN A 603 33.87 -26.60 -21.46
C GLN A 603 34.06 -27.63 -20.34
N ARG A 604 33.06 -27.80 -19.47
CA ARG A 604 33.12 -28.68 -18.28
C ARG A 604 34.37 -28.45 -17.44
N GLN A 605 34.69 -27.19 -17.19
CA GLN A 605 35.77 -26.80 -16.30
C GLN A 605 35.29 -26.81 -14.86
N HIS A 606 36.20 -26.96 -13.91
CA HIS A 606 35.89 -26.88 -12.48
C HIS A 606 35.01 -25.65 -12.15
N PRO A 607 33.87 -25.80 -11.44
CA PRO A 607 33.43 -26.99 -10.71
C PRO A 607 32.57 -28.01 -11.50
N TYR A 608 32.36 -27.84 -12.81
CA TYR A 608 31.48 -28.63 -13.67
C TYR A 608 32.12 -29.87 -14.32
N ASP A 609 33.34 -30.20 -13.90
CA ASP A 609 34.19 -31.26 -14.44
C ASP A 609 33.89 -32.66 -13.85
N GLY A 610 32.94 -32.76 -12.92
CA GLY A 610 32.66 -34.00 -12.19
C GLY A 610 33.74 -34.35 -11.16
N ILE A 611 34.55 -33.38 -10.73
CA ILE A 611 35.52 -33.56 -9.63
C ILE A 611 34.90 -33.08 -8.33
N ALA A 612 34.94 -33.95 -7.32
CA ALA A 612 34.41 -33.67 -6.00
C ALA A 612 35.28 -32.63 -5.28
N ARG A 613 34.63 -31.69 -4.61
CA ARG A 613 35.28 -30.58 -3.90
C ARG A 613 34.65 -30.40 -2.53
N SER A 614 35.47 -30.01 -1.56
CA SER A 614 35.00 -29.66 -0.22
C SER A 614 34.74 -28.17 -0.13
N GLU A 615 33.55 -27.79 0.34
CA GLU A 615 33.15 -26.41 0.60
C GLU A 615 32.30 -26.39 1.88
N ASN A 616 32.67 -25.62 2.91
CA ASN A 616 31.87 -25.44 4.13
C ASN A 616 31.36 -26.76 4.76
N ASP A 617 32.27 -27.71 5.02
CA ASP A 617 31.99 -29.02 5.63
C ASP A 617 31.07 -29.97 4.83
N VAL A 618 30.74 -29.61 3.58
CA VAL A 618 30.07 -30.50 2.63
C VAL A 618 30.99 -30.86 1.46
N MET A 619 30.79 -32.05 0.91
CA MET A 619 31.37 -32.44 -0.37
C MET A 619 30.35 -32.22 -1.48
N LYS A 620 30.77 -31.55 -2.55
CA LYS A 620 29.96 -31.26 -3.73
C LYS A 620 30.59 -31.87 -4.96
N ILE A 621 29.76 -32.33 -5.89
CA ILE A 621 30.19 -32.77 -7.21
C ILE A 621 29.15 -32.27 -8.23
N THR A 622 29.63 -31.67 -9.32
CA THR A 622 28.77 -31.04 -10.32
C THR A 622 29.11 -31.56 -11.70
N GLY A 623 28.10 -31.87 -12.51
CA GLY A 623 28.27 -32.39 -13.86
C GLY A 623 27.27 -31.76 -14.84
N VAL A 624 27.68 -31.63 -16.10
CA VAL A 624 26.87 -31.04 -17.18
C VAL A 624 26.21 -32.15 -18.00
N VAL A 625 24.90 -32.03 -18.19
CA VAL A 625 24.08 -32.98 -18.94
C VAL A 625 24.40 -32.91 -20.45
N GLY A 626 24.28 -34.04 -21.15
CA GLY A 626 24.54 -34.14 -22.60
C GLY A 626 26.00 -34.45 -22.94
N THR A 627 26.41 -34.15 -24.18
CA THR A 627 27.78 -34.35 -24.67
C THR A 627 28.46 -33.01 -24.98
N PRO A 628 29.81 -32.92 -24.95
CA PRO A 628 30.51 -31.71 -25.41
C PRO A 628 30.24 -31.35 -26.88
N ALA A 629 29.81 -32.32 -27.71
CA ALA A 629 29.47 -32.10 -29.10
C ALA A 629 28.17 -31.27 -29.30
N ASP A 630 27.36 -31.12 -28.24
CA ASP A 630 26.14 -30.32 -28.25
C ASP A 630 26.42 -28.80 -28.18
N ALA A 631 27.71 -28.38 -28.24
CA ALA A 631 28.27 -27.05 -27.97
C ALA A 631 27.56 -25.83 -28.59
N GLN A 632 26.69 -26.02 -29.59
CA GLN A 632 25.94 -24.96 -30.24
C GLN A 632 24.64 -24.54 -29.52
N SER A 633 24.10 -25.34 -28.60
CA SER A 633 22.90 -24.92 -27.84
C SER A 633 23.20 -23.79 -26.85
N SER A 634 22.28 -22.82 -26.79
CA SER A 634 22.32 -21.67 -25.88
C SER A 634 21.83 -22.00 -24.47
N VAL A 635 21.47 -23.26 -24.20
CA VAL A 635 20.99 -23.73 -22.90
C VAL A 635 21.75 -25.00 -22.51
N ARG A 636 22.11 -25.10 -21.23
CA ARG A 636 22.72 -26.30 -20.63
C ARG A 636 22.12 -26.58 -19.28
N TYR A 637 21.79 -27.84 -19.06
CA TYR A 637 21.47 -28.31 -17.71
C TYR A 637 22.73 -28.85 -17.05
N TYR A 638 22.88 -28.53 -15.77
CA TYR A 638 23.88 -29.18 -14.93
C TYR A 638 23.21 -29.62 -13.64
N VAL A 639 23.81 -30.65 -13.04
CA VAL A 639 23.33 -31.26 -11.82
C VAL A 639 24.41 -31.17 -10.75
N ASN A 640 23.99 -30.89 -9.52
CA ASN A 640 24.86 -30.86 -8.36
C ASN A 640 24.35 -31.86 -7.33
N TYR A 641 25.26 -32.71 -6.84
CA TYR A 641 25.03 -33.58 -5.69
C TYR A 641 25.91 -33.10 -4.54
N GLN A 642 25.31 -32.94 -3.37
CA GLN A 642 25.94 -32.48 -2.15
C GLN A 642 25.65 -33.46 -1.01
N VAL A 643 26.65 -33.66 -0.15
CA VAL A 643 26.56 -34.52 1.04
C VAL A 643 27.45 -33.99 2.17
N GLU A 644 27.03 -34.18 3.41
CA GLU A 644 27.79 -33.82 4.61
C GLU A 644 29.09 -34.61 4.75
N GLY A 645 30.15 -33.91 5.19
CA GLY A 645 31.42 -34.51 5.53
C GLY A 645 32.22 -34.99 4.31
N ALA A 646 33.40 -35.54 4.60
CA ALA A 646 34.30 -36.00 3.56
C ALA A 646 33.79 -37.30 2.90
N GLN A 647 33.82 -37.33 1.58
CA GLN A 647 33.46 -38.47 0.74
C GLN A 647 34.54 -38.68 -0.31
N SER A 648 34.76 -39.93 -0.74
CA SER A 648 35.71 -40.21 -1.80
C SER A 648 35.19 -39.72 -3.16
N GLN A 649 36.11 -39.39 -4.06
CA GLN A 649 35.78 -39.05 -5.45
C GLN A 649 34.88 -40.12 -6.09
N ASP A 650 35.19 -41.41 -5.89
CA ASP A 650 34.42 -42.51 -6.48
C ASP A 650 32.99 -42.58 -5.93
N ALA A 651 32.79 -42.36 -4.64
CA ALA A 651 31.46 -42.35 -4.03
C ALA A 651 30.61 -41.19 -4.56
N MET A 652 31.20 -39.99 -4.63
CA MET A 652 30.55 -38.81 -5.19
C MET A 652 30.21 -39.00 -6.67
N LYS A 653 31.15 -39.54 -7.45
CA LYS A 653 30.98 -39.81 -8.88
C LYS A 653 29.89 -40.84 -9.15
N ALA A 654 29.79 -41.89 -8.33
CA ALA A 654 28.72 -42.88 -8.45
C ALA A 654 27.33 -42.24 -8.28
N LYS A 655 27.16 -41.34 -7.30
CA LYS A 655 25.91 -40.59 -7.10
C LYS A 655 25.60 -39.63 -8.25
N LEU A 656 26.61 -38.89 -8.71
CA LEU A 656 26.47 -38.02 -9.88
C LEU A 656 26.02 -38.80 -11.12
N ASP A 657 26.58 -39.99 -11.35
CA ASP A 657 26.23 -40.83 -12.51
C ASP A 657 24.80 -41.36 -12.45
N ILE A 658 24.30 -41.68 -11.25
CA ILE A 658 22.89 -42.05 -11.07
C ILE A 658 22.01 -40.84 -11.37
N LEU A 659 22.33 -39.66 -10.83
CA LEU A 659 21.57 -38.43 -11.05
C LEU A 659 21.51 -38.03 -12.52
N MET A 660 22.64 -38.09 -13.24
CA MET A 660 22.69 -37.80 -14.67
C MET A 660 21.88 -38.80 -15.50
N LYS A 661 21.87 -40.08 -15.15
CA LYS A 661 21.05 -41.11 -15.83
C LYS A 661 19.55 -40.95 -15.55
N SER A 662 19.23 -40.42 -14.37
CA SER A 662 17.87 -40.15 -13.92
C SER A 662 17.22 -38.92 -14.57
N LEU A 663 18.01 -38.09 -15.26
CA LEU A 663 17.58 -36.84 -15.88
C LEU A 663 17.57 -36.95 -17.42
N HIS A 664 16.44 -36.61 -18.02
CA HIS A 664 16.27 -36.38 -19.45
C HIS A 664 15.92 -34.91 -19.68
N VAL A 665 16.49 -34.29 -20.71
CA VAL A 665 16.26 -32.89 -21.08
C VAL A 665 15.74 -32.83 -22.51
N ASP A 666 14.57 -32.23 -22.68
CA ASP A 666 13.86 -32.07 -23.95
C ASP A 666 13.95 -30.65 -24.50
N GLU A 667 14.55 -29.73 -23.75
CA GLU A 667 14.85 -28.39 -24.21
C GLU A 667 16.02 -28.39 -25.20
N HIS A 668 15.84 -27.72 -26.34
CA HIS A 668 16.77 -27.72 -27.47
C HIS A 668 17.29 -26.32 -27.80
#